data_AF-A0A0K1Q2I4-F1
#
_entry.id   AF-A0A0K1Q2I4-F1
#
_cell.length_a   1.000
_cell.length_b   1.000
_cell.length_c   1.000
_cell.angle_alpha   90.00
_cell.angle_beta   90.00
_cell.angle_gamma   90.00
#
_symmetry.space_group_name_H-M   'P 1'
#
loop_
_entity.id
_entity.type
_entity.pdbx_description
1 polymer ?
#
loop_
_entity_poly.entity_id
_entity_poly.type
_entity_poly.pdbx_seq_one_letter_code
_entity_poly.pdbx_strand_id
1 'polypeptide(L)'
;MSTRLPHATFGRRILRSLRRDANLPLSEKLRKGFRYGCSAVLAPHRLRACDRIGPCARTVGRPVVDNLGTITIGRGFIVTSSFVPTRLRTTLGAFLEVGDDVIANYGVTISAKTRITVGDRARFGQFVTIADHDGYDDEPRPVVIGNDVWLATRVTVKKGATIGDGTVVMAGSVVSGDLPPGVIAGGIPARVIRQRPGHVARRVEVKAPSVEPARSVAPLARGLLVADFSIQELAGQLGRIDALGSTIEAEVAPFDQVVQTLLAMGEGDRSRHDFVLAWTRAESLVPFRALLAGENVPYETIEAEVDRFAEYVRHAAKSAPLVLVPAWVMPPGHRGFGMRDLAAGGASHALMRMNLRLVAALTEVPNAIVLDTAKWIDSVERTGKLQKLWYLGKAPYSSDVLEQAALDVKAAVRGVRGAVKKLVVVDLDDTLWGGVVGDVGFEQLRLGGHDPVGEAFADFQRELKALARRGIALAVVSKNEEAVALEAIERHPEMVLGLSDIVAYRINWRDKAANVVEITRELNLGLDSVVFIDDNPVERARVREALPEVFVPDWPADPLLSVAMLRSLRCFDAPSLSEEDRARTEQYATERKRTEERELVGSLDAWLEGLDMHVVFAPLDATSLARATQLLNKTNQMNLRTRRLGEAELAAWAADPNHASWTVSVSDKFGNAGLTGLLSLSFDGERAFVEDFVLSCRVMGRRVEETMVWAALNLGRQRLVREVVATLVPTPKNVPCHTFWKTTPFAYDERDHTFRWLADGQYTVPRCVHVSGLESAGEEGRHVA
;
A
#
# COMPACT_ATOMS: atom_id res chain seq x y z
N MET A 1 66.55 -16.82 -4.65
CA MET A 1 66.06 -17.67 -3.54
C MET A 1 66.41 -17.01 -2.20
N SER A 2 65.42 -16.39 -1.55
CA SER A 2 65.40 -16.09 -0.10
C SER A 2 64.04 -15.46 0.20
N THR A 3 63.01 -16.30 0.28
CA THR A 3 61.67 -15.93 0.76
C THR A 3 61.74 -15.63 2.25
N ARG A 4 61.89 -14.34 2.61
CA ARG A 4 61.60 -13.90 3.99
C ARG A 4 60.10 -13.95 4.20
N LEU A 5 59.63 -14.97 4.91
CA LEU A 5 58.26 -15.15 5.36
C LEU A 5 57.74 -13.92 6.16
N PRO A 6 56.49 -13.47 5.96
CA PRO A 6 55.84 -12.44 6.76
C PRO A 6 55.29 -13.00 8.09
N HIS A 7 56.10 -13.72 8.87
CA HIS A 7 55.71 -14.18 10.22
C HIS A 7 56.00 -13.14 11.33
N ALA A 8 56.60 -12.00 11.00
CA ALA A 8 57.10 -11.04 12.00
C ALA A 8 56.02 -10.18 12.69
N THR A 9 54.80 -10.06 12.14
CA THR A 9 53.77 -9.13 12.63
C THR A 9 52.86 -9.73 13.71
N PHE A 10 52.58 -11.04 13.65
CA PHE A 10 51.72 -11.73 14.62
C PHE A 10 52.43 -11.92 15.97
N GLY A 11 53.70 -12.36 15.95
CA GLY A 11 54.53 -12.51 17.15
C GLY A 11 54.75 -11.19 17.90
N ARG A 12 54.95 -10.07 17.18
CA ARG A 12 55.11 -8.73 17.79
C ARG A 12 53.84 -8.22 18.46
N ARG A 13 52.65 -8.59 18.00
CA ARG A 13 51.35 -8.22 18.61
C ARG A 13 51.08 -9.00 19.90
N ILE A 14 51.37 -10.29 19.91
CA ILE A 14 51.28 -11.14 21.11
C ILE A 14 52.30 -10.68 22.15
N LEU A 15 53.56 -10.44 21.78
CA LEU A 15 54.60 -9.92 22.68
C LEU A 15 54.26 -8.54 23.27
N ARG A 16 53.59 -7.65 22.51
CA ARG A 16 53.11 -6.35 23.03
C ARG A 16 51.91 -6.50 23.97
N SER A 17 50.98 -7.41 23.70
CA SER A 17 49.86 -7.70 24.62
C SER A 17 50.37 -8.33 25.91
N LEU A 18 51.28 -9.32 25.81
CA LEU A 18 51.90 -9.98 26.95
C LEU A 18 52.73 -9.01 27.80
N ARG A 19 53.45 -8.05 27.20
CA ARG A 19 54.12 -6.97 27.93
C ARG A 19 53.15 -5.99 28.59
N ARG A 20 52.04 -5.64 27.93
CA ARG A 20 51.02 -4.72 28.47
C ARG A 20 50.19 -5.34 29.60
N ASP A 21 50.00 -6.66 29.54
CA ASP A 21 49.24 -7.45 30.50
C ASP A 21 50.15 -8.14 31.54
N ALA A 22 51.47 -7.93 31.49
CA ALA A 22 52.44 -8.64 32.34
C ALA A 22 52.10 -8.53 33.83
N ASN A 23 51.67 -7.34 34.25
CA ASN A 23 51.36 -7.00 35.65
C ASN A 23 49.88 -7.22 36.04
N LEU A 24 49.02 -7.76 35.16
CA LEU A 24 47.63 -8.03 35.51
C LEU A 24 47.52 -9.30 36.40
N PRO A 25 46.64 -9.30 37.42
CA PRO A 25 46.32 -10.50 38.19
C PRO A 25 45.90 -11.67 37.29
N LEU A 26 46.21 -12.90 37.70
CA LEU A 26 45.87 -14.11 36.94
C LEU A 26 44.36 -14.21 36.66
N SER A 27 43.53 -13.77 37.61
CA SER A 27 42.07 -13.69 37.47
C SER A 27 41.61 -12.75 36.33
N GLU A 28 42.28 -11.61 36.15
CA GLU A 28 41.99 -10.69 35.05
C GLU A 28 42.50 -11.21 33.70
N LYS A 29 43.66 -11.88 33.69
CA LYS A 29 44.17 -12.55 32.49
C LYS A 29 43.21 -13.65 32.03
N LEU A 30 42.72 -14.47 32.96
CA LEU A 30 41.71 -15.50 32.70
C LEU A 30 40.38 -14.90 32.24
N ARG A 31 39.88 -13.85 32.89
CA ARG A 31 38.64 -13.15 32.48
C ARG A 31 38.77 -12.51 31.11
N LYS A 32 39.93 -11.95 30.78
CA LYS A 32 40.23 -11.37 29.46
C LYS A 32 40.28 -12.47 28.39
N GLY A 33 40.93 -13.59 28.68
CA GLY A 33 40.98 -14.78 27.82
C GLY A 33 39.60 -15.41 27.58
N PHE A 34 38.79 -15.54 28.62
CA PHE A 34 37.42 -16.04 28.52
C PHE A 34 36.53 -15.13 27.65
N ARG A 35 36.53 -13.80 27.89
CA ARG A 35 35.81 -12.85 27.03
C ARG A 35 36.30 -12.90 25.58
N TYR A 36 37.61 -13.09 25.38
CA TYR A 36 38.21 -13.20 24.06
C TYR A 36 37.70 -14.45 23.33
N GLY A 37 37.70 -15.61 24.01
CA GLY A 37 37.13 -16.86 23.50
C GLY A 37 35.65 -16.73 23.15
N CYS A 38 34.83 -16.22 24.08
CA CYS A 38 33.40 -15.99 23.85
C CYS A 38 33.14 -15.05 22.66
N SER A 39 33.95 -14.00 22.49
CA SER A 39 33.76 -13.05 21.38
C SER A 39 34.03 -13.65 19.99
N ALA A 40 34.90 -14.67 19.91
CA ALA A 40 35.19 -15.38 18.67
C ALA A 40 34.12 -16.44 18.37
N VAL A 41 33.69 -17.21 19.38
CA VAL A 41 32.65 -18.24 19.23
C VAL A 41 31.30 -17.62 18.82
N LEU A 42 30.96 -16.47 19.37
CA LEU A 42 29.66 -15.81 19.09
C LEU A 42 29.65 -15.02 17.78
N ALA A 43 30.81 -14.79 17.16
CA ALA A 43 30.91 -13.93 15.98
C ALA A 43 30.14 -14.46 14.75
N PRO A 44 30.27 -15.74 14.34
CA PRO A 44 29.51 -16.28 13.20
C PRO A 44 28.00 -16.14 13.39
N HIS A 45 27.51 -16.45 14.59
CA HIS A 45 26.09 -16.34 14.90
C HIS A 45 25.59 -14.88 14.88
N ARG A 46 26.36 -13.94 15.44
CA ARG A 46 25.96 -12.53 15.53
C ARG A 46 26.09 -11.76 14.22
N LEU A 47 26.90 -12.25 13.30
CA LEU A 47 27.09 -11.70 11.97
C LEU A 47 26.37 -12.53 10.89
N ARG A 48 25.54 -13.51 11.26
CA ARG A 48 24.89 -14.48 10.35
C ARG A 48 24.10 -13.88 9.19
N ALA A 49 23.69 -12.62 9.31
CA ALA A 49 23.00 -11.90 8.25
C ALA A 49 23.96 -11.38 7.16
N CYS A 50 25.29 -11.52 7.32
CA CYS A 50 26.27 -11.24 6.26
C CYS A 50 26.42 -12.47 5.36
N ASP A 51 26.57 -12.26 4.05
CA ASP A 51 26.73 -13.33 3.06
C ASP A 51 28.03 -14.11 3.23
N ARG A 52 29.10 -13.42 3.63
CA ARG A 52 30.42 -14.05 3.85
C ARG A 52 31.13 -13.42 5.04
N ILE A 53 31.64 -14.27 5.93
CA ILE A 53 32.44 -13.86 7.09
C ILE A 53 33.76 -14.62 7.08
N GLY A 54 34.87 -13.88 7.00
CA GLY A 54 36.20 -14.45 7.06
C GLY A 54 36.54 -15.04 8.44
N PRO A 55 37.50 -15.97 8.50
CA PRO A 55 37.87 -16.63 9.75
C PRO A 55 38.41 -15.63 10.79
N CYS A 56 38.34 -16.01 12.06
CA CYS A 56 38.83 -15.21 13.20
C CYS A 56 38.09 -13.87 13.43
N ALA A 57 36.89 -13.70 12.89
CA ALA A 57 36.00 -12.60 13.25
C ALA A 57 35.66 -12.63 14.75
N ARG A 58 35.51 -11.45 15.36
CA ARG A 58 35.24 -11.29 16.80
C ARG A 58 34.22 -10.21 17.05
N THR A 59 33.23 -10.52 17.89
CA THR A 59 32.17 -9.59 18.28
C THR A 59 32.10 -9.45 19.81
N VAL A 60 32.33 -8.25 20.31
CA VAL A 60 32.15 -7.93 21.74
C VAL A 60 30.83 -7.17 21.89
N GLY A 61 29.75 -7.88 22.24
CA GLY A 61 28.37 -7.36 22.13
C GLY A 61 27.72 -7.74 20.79
N ARG A 62 26.47 -7.33 20.58
CA ARG A 62 25.68 -7.71 19.39
C ARG A 62 25.66 -6.54 18.38
N PRO A 63 26.38 -6.61 17.24
CA PRO A 63 26.16 -5.68 16.14
C PRO A 63 24.75 -5.86 15.56
N VAL A 64 24.24 -4.81 14.93
CA VAL A 64 23.02 -4.84 14.12
C VAL A 64 23.45 -4.99 12.67
N VAL A 65 22.89 -5.97 11.98
CA VAL A 65 23.20 -6.24 10.58
C VAL A 65 21.88 -6.29 9.83
N ASP A 66 21.63 -5.26 9.03
CA ASP A 66 20.44 -5.12 8.18
C ASP A 66 20.88 -5.35 6.74
N ASN A 67 20.87 -6.61 6.30
CA ASN A 67 21.36 -7.00 4.97
C ASN A 67 20.20 -7.24 4.00
N LEU A 68 19.94 -6.27 3.12
CA LEU A 68 19.02 -6.45 1.97
C LEU A 68 19.77 -6.57 0.64
N GLY A 69 21.10 -6.37 0.65
CA GLY A 69 21.99 -6.45 -0.51
C GLY A 69 23.04 -7.55 -0.32
N THR A 70 24.32 -7.18 -0.37
CA THR A 70 25.43 -8.11 -0.11
C THR A 70 26.44 -7.51 0.85
N ILE A 71 26.73 -8.21 1.96
CA ILE A 71 27.75 -7.85 2.95
C ILE A 71 28.82 -8.95 3.00
N THR A 72 30.06 -8.60 2.66
CA THR A 72 31.20 -9.51 2.81
C THR A 72 32.23 -8.93 3.79
N ILE A 73 32.69 -9.79 4.70
CA ILE A 73 33.65 -9.44 5.74
C ILE A 73 34.89 -10.33 5.60
N GLY A 74 36.07 -9.72 5.58
CA GLY A 74 37.36 -10.38 5.53
C GLY A 74 37.76 -11.07 6.84
N ARG A 75 38.95 -11.63 6.86
CA ARG A 75 39.54 -12.31 8.01
C ARG A 75 39.78 -11.33 9.16
N GLY A 76 39.61 -11.79 10.40
CA GLY A 76 40.12 -11.06 11.56
C GLY A 76 39.37 -9.78 11.90
N PHE A 77 38.17 -9.58 11.35
CA PHE A 77 37.30 -8.45 11.67
C PHE A 77 36.98 -8.41 13.17
N ILE A 78 37.20 -7.25 13.82
CA ILE A 78 36.91 -7.06 15.25
C ILE A 78 35.89 -5.94 15.38
N VAL A 79 34.74 -6.26 15.97
CA VAL A 79 33.71 -5.27 16.27
C VAL A 79 33.37 -5.23 17.75
N THR A 80 33.30 -4.01 18.29
CA THR A 80 32.77 -3.75 19.63
C THR A 80 31.37 -3.16 19.49
N SER A 81 30.40 -3.76 20.17
CA SER A 81 28.96 -3.42 20.13
C SER A 81 28.33 -3.56 21.53
N SER A 82 29.13 -3.54 22.60
CA SER A 82 28.65 -3.78 23.96
C SER A 82 27.99 -2.57 24.63
N PHE A 83 28.29 -1.36 24.17
CA PHE A 83 27.73 -0.11 24.74
C PHE A 83 26.71 0.53 23.78
N VAL A 84 27.12 0.74 22.53
CA VAL A 84 26.22 1.13 21.42
C VAL A 84 26.47 0.14 20.28
N PRO A 85 25.44 -0.48 19.71
CA PRO A 85 25.62 -1.41 18.61
C PRO A 85 26.30 -0.75 17.41
N THR A 86 27.31 -1.42 16.87
CA THR A 86 27.79 -1.13 15.51
C THR A 86 26.74 -1.62 14.52
N ARG A 87 26.45 -0.81 13.49
CA ARG A 87 25.45 -1.10 12.46
C ARG A 87 26.11 -1.31 11.10
N LEU A 88 25.79 -2.41 10.45
CA LEU A 88 26.13 -2.70 9.06
C LEU A 88 24.81 -2.79 8.28
N ARG A 89 24.62 -1.95 7.27
CA ARG A 89 23.37 -1.87 6.51
C ARG A 89 23.62 -1.85 5.02
N THR A 90 22.84 -2.62 4.28
CA THR A 90 22.75 -2.58 2.81
C THR A 90 21.28 -2.48 2.40
N THR A 91 20.99 -1.78 1.30
CA THR A 91 19.69 -1.87 0.61
C THR A 91 19.73 -2.90 -0.51
N LEU A 92 18.58 -3.21 -1.12
CA LEU A 92 18.49 -4.14 -2.25
C LEU A 92 19.47 -3.74 -3.36
N GLY A 93 20.30 -4.69 -3.79
CA GLY A 93 21.32 -4.50 -4.84
C GLY A 93 22.61 -3.77 -4.41
N ALA A 94 22.73 -3.34 -3.15
CA ALA A 94 23.91 -2.64 -2.64
C ALA A 94 25.00 -3.59 -2.14
N PHE A 95 26.27 -3.16 -2.23
CA PHE A 95 27.43 -3.95 -1.80
C PHE A 95 28.19 -3.28 -0.65
N LEU A 96 28.46 -4.01 0.42
CA LEU A 96 29.40 -3.65 1.47
C LEU A 96 30.52 -4.67 1.55
N GLU A 97 31.73 -4.26 1.20
CA GLU A 97 32.93 -5.10 1.23
C GLU A 97 33.88 -4.59 2.31
N VAL A 98 34.16 -5.42 3.31
CA VAL A 98 35.09 -5.13 4.40
C VAL A 98 36.31 -6.04 4.30
N GLY A 99 37.50 -5.46 4.19
CA GLY A 99 38.78 -6.17 4.07
C GLY A 99 39.25 -6.88 5.34
N ASP A 100 40.48 -7.38 5.30
CA ASP A 100 41.10 -8.15 6.37
C ASP A 100 41.57 -7.26 7.54
N ASP A 101 41.50 -7.78 8.76
CA ASP A 101 41.98 -7.15 10.00
C ASP A 101 41.40 -5.76 10.32
N VAL A 102 40.17 -5.48 9.83
CA VAL A 102 39.45 -4.23 10.14
C VAL A 102 38.95 -4.23 11.60
N ILE A 103 39.06 -3.07 12.25
CA ILE A 103 38.63 -2.88 13.64
C ILE A 103 37.59 -1.76 13.72
N ALA A 104 36.37 -2.11 14.14
CA ALA A 104 35.27 -1.17 14.38
C ALA A 104 34.95 -1.06 15.88
N ASN A 105 35.02 0.16 16.42
CA ASN A 105 34.61 0.43 17.79
C ASN A 105 33.08 0.61 17.90
N TYR A 106 32.55 0.75 19.12
CA TYR A 106 31.10 0.86 19.32
C TYR A 106 30.48 2.10 18.68
N GLY A 107 29.24 1.96 18.24
CA GLY A 107 28.45 3.02 17.58
C GLY A 107 28.87 3.34 16.15
N VAL A 108 29.78 2.56 15.54
CA VAL A 108 30.10 2.71 14.11
C VAL A 108 28.87 2.38 13.28
N THR A 109 28.60 3.16 12.23
CA THR A 109 27.52 2.92 11.28
C THR A 109 28.09 2.91 9.87
N ILE A 110 27.90 1.81 9.14
CA ILE A 110 28.24 1.69 7.72
C ILE A 110 26.95 1.37 6.98
N SER A 111 26.53 2.26 6.08
CA SER A 111 25.24 2.15 5.39
C SER A 111 25.45 2.32 3.89
N ALA A 112 25.30 1.23 3.14
CA ALA A 112 25.48 1.19 1.69
C ALA A 112 24.12 1.14 0.97
N LYS A 113 23.89 2.08 0.04
CA LYS A 113 22.79 2.09 -0.93
C LYS A 113 23.22 1.73 -2.35
N THR A 114 24.51 1.87 -2.65
CA THR A 114 25.15 1.40 -3.89
C THR A 114 26.35 0.52 -3.57
N ARG A 115 27.46 1.09 -3.08
CA ARG A 115 28.71 0.37 -2.85
C ARG A 115 29.58 1.11 -1.84
N ILE A 116 29.98 0.41 -0.78
CA ILE A 116 31.02 0.84 0.15
C ILE A 116 32.11 -0.23 0.19
N THR A 117 33.35 0.18 -0.07
CA THR A 117 34.52 -0.71 0.03
C THR A 117 35.45 -0.20 1.13
N VAL A 118 35.82 -1.09 2.04
CA VAL A 118 36.77 -0.83 3.13
C VAL A 118 37.98 -1.74 2.96
N GLY A 119 39.16 -1.14 2.79
CA GLY A 119 40.43 -1.83 2.66
C GLY A 119 40.94 -2.45 3.96
N ASP A 120 42.03 -3.19 3.84
CA ASP A 120 42.60 -3.97 4.93
C ASP A 120 43.13 -3.08 6.05
N ARG A 121 43.08 -3.59 7.28
CA ARG A 121 43.66 -2.98 8.50
C ARG A 121 43.10 -1.59 8.82
N ALA A 122 41.98 -1.20 8.21
CA ALA A 122 41.28 0.03 8.54
C ALA A 122 40.79 0.02 10.00
N ARG A 123 40.78 1.20 10.64
CA ARG A 123 40.37 1.37 12.04
C ARG A 123 39.36 2.48 12.18
N PHE A 124 38.26 2.18 12.85
CA PHE A 124 37.18 3.11 13.10
C PHE A 124 37.06 3.37 14.61
N GLY A 125 37.17 4.65 15.00
CA GLY A 125 36.87 5.13 16.33
C GLY A 125 35.39 5.01 16.67
N GLN A 126 34.99 5.45 17.87
CA GLN A 126 33.57 5.39 18.25
C GLN A 126 32.72 6.31 17.37
N PHE A 127 31.47 5.93 17.11
CA PHE A 127 30.51 6.80 16.42
C PHE A 127 30.95 7.30 15.03
N VAL A 128 31.79 6.54 14.33
CA VAL A 128 32.10 6.83 12.92
C VAL A 128 30.90 6.47 12.05
N THR A 129 30.53 7.36 11.13
CA THR A 129 29.47 7.14 10.15
C THR A 129 30.07 7.12 8.75
N ILE A 130 29.81 6.05 7.99
CA ILE A 130 30.20 5.90 6.59
C ILE A 130 28.93 5.64 5.79
N ALA A 131 28.59 6.55 4.89
CA ALA A 131 27.41 6.42 4.05
C ALA A 131 27.73 6.85 2.63
N ASP A 132 27.31 6.04 1.66
CA ASP A 132 27.35 6.35 0.22
C ASP A 132 26.14 7.18 -0.24
N HIS A 133 25.40 7.74 0.71
CA HIS A 133 24.21 8.57 0.51
C HIS A 133 24.11 9.62 1.63
N ASP A 134 23.55 10.80 1.33
CA ASP A 134 23.32 11.84 2.34
C ASP A 134 21.87 11.89 2.84
N GLY A 135 21.00 10.98 2.37
CA GLY A 135 19.57 10.99 2.69
C GLY A 135 18.74 10.10 1.78
N TYR A 136 17.46 10.43 1.64
CA TYR A 136 16.47 9.64 0.89
C TYR A 136 16.36 10.02 -0.59
N ASP A 137 16.56 11.29 -0.97
CA ASP A 137 16.46 11.79 -2.37
C ASP A 137 17.81 11.95 -3.08
N ASP A 138 18.77 11.10 -2.70
CA ASP A 138 20.15 11.32 -3.11
C ASP A 138 20.68 10.18 -3.96
N GLU A 139 21.22 10.50 -5.14
CA GLU A 139 21.90 9.53 -5.99
C GLU A 139 23.12 8.99 -5.22
N PRO A 140 23.09 7.69 -4.85
CA PRO A 140 24.14 7.14 -4.03
C PRO A 140 25.43 7.09 -4.84
N ARG A 141 26.54 7.53 -4.24
CA ARG A 141 27.86 7.54 -4.88
C ARG A 141 28.82 6.69 -4.08
N PRO A 142 29.52 5.72 -4.71
CA PRO A 142 30.38 4.79 -3.99
C PRO A 142 31.37 5.47 -3.05
N VAL A 143 31.58 4.87 -1.88
CA VAL A 143 32.60 5.31 -0.91
C VAL A 143 33.71 4.28 -0.86
N VAL A 144 34.96 4.75 -0.95
CA VAL A 144 36.14 3.89 -0.93
C VAL A 144 37.05 4.32 0.21
N ILE A 145 37.27 3.40 1.16
CA ILE A 145 38.22 3.57 2.26
C ILE A 145 39.42 2.66 1.97
N GLY A 146 40.60 3.26 1.83
CA GLY A 146 41.84 2.54 1.55
C GLY A 146 42.37 1.70 2.72
N ASN A 147 43.50 1.02 2.47
CA ASN A 147 44.19 0.19 3.45
C ASN A 147 44.83 1.05 4.55
N ASP A 148 44.96 0.51 5.76
CA ASP A 148 45.64 1.17 6.89
C ASP A 148 45.09 2.56 7.27
N VAL A 149 43.87 2.87 6.83
CA VAL A 149 43.16 4.12 7.17
C VAL A 149 42.74 4.11 8.63
N TRP A 150 42.85 5.27 9.30
CA TRP A 150 42.32 5.46 10.64
C TRP A 150 41.34 6.63 10.69
N LEU A 151 40.06 6.32 10.90
CA LEU A 151 39.03 7.31 11.19
C LEU A 151 38.89 7.43 12.71
N ALA A 152 39.20 8.61 13.26
CA ALA A 152 39.02 8.87 14.68
C ALA A 152 37.53 9.02 15.05
N THR A 153 37.25 9.19 16.35
CA THR A 153 35.89 9.25 16.91
C THR A 153 35.02 10.31 16.23
N ARG A 154 33.75 9.99 15.95
CA ARG A 154 32.75 10.90 15.34
C ARG A 154 33.14 11.46 13.96
N VAL A 155 33.92 10.72 13.17
CA VAL A 155 34.14 11.07 11.76
C VAL A 155 32.92 10.67 10.93
N THR A 156 32.49 11.55 10.03
CA THR A 156 31.45 11.28 9.03
C THR A 156 32.07 11.25 7.64
N VAL A 157 31.93 10.14 6.93
CA VAL A 157 32.30 10.00 5.52
C VAL A 157 31.02 10.04 4.69
N LYS A 158 30.92 11.07 3.84
CA LYS A 158 29.78 11.30 2.95
C LYS A 158 29.95 10.55 1.63
N LYS A 159 28.85 10.47 0.86
CA LYS A 159 28.81 9.84 -0.46
C LYS A 159 29.93 10.32 -1.40
N GLY A 160 30.44 9.41 -2.22
CA GLY A 160 31.43 9.71 -3.25
C GLY A 160 32.84 10.02 -2.74
N ALA A 161 33.12 9.87 -1.44
CA ALA A 161 34.44 10.12 -0.88
C ALA A 161 35.39 8.94 -1.09
N THR A 162 36.61 9.21 -1.57
CA THR A 162 37.73 8.25 -1.59
C THR A 162 38.79 8.65 -0.57
N ILE A 163 39.13 7.76 0.37
CA ILE A 163 40.20 7.98 1.35
C ILE A 163 41.37 7.07 1.01
N GLY A 164 42.49 7.66 0.57
CA GLY A 164 43.68 6.91 0.19
C GLY A 164 44.36 6.17 1.35
N ASP A 165 45.13 5.16 0.98
CA ASP A 165 45.85 4.29 1.92
C ASP A 165 46.68 5.04 2.97
N GLY A 166 46.61 4.57 4.22
CA GLY A 166 47.37 5.08 5.35
C GLY A 166 46.97 6.47 5.83
N THR A 167 45.85 7.01 5.36
CA THR A 167 45.36 8.32 5.79
C THR A 167 44.71 8.26 7.17
N VAL A 168 44.94 9.31 7.96
CA VAL A 168 44.37 9.49 9.30
C VAL A 168 43.41 10.68 9.27
N VAL A 169 42.15 10.45 9.66
CA VAL A 169 41.13 11.50 9.76
C VAL A 169 40.87 11.80 11.23
N MET A 170 41.09 13.06 11.63
CA MET A 170 40.93 13.53 13.01
C MET A 170 39.48 13.50 13.48
N ALA A 171 39.28 13.47 14.80
CA ALA A 171 37.96 13.30 15.41
C ALA A 171 36.98 14.43 15.02
N GLY A 172 35.70 14.10 14.85
CA GLY A 172 34.65 15.06 14.51
C GLY A 172 34.66 15.58 13.06
N SER A 173 35.52 15.06 12.20
CA SER A 173 35.67 15.58 10.83
C SER A 173 34.58 15.06 9.87
N VAL A 174 34.22 15.86 8.86
CA VAL A 174 33.28 15.48 7.79
C VAL A 174 34.01 15.39 6.46
N VAL A 175 34.20 14.18 5.94
CA VAL A 175 34.85 13.91 4.65
C VAL A 175 33.80 13.92 3.55
N SER A 176 33.84 14.93 2.68
CA SER A 176 32.88 15.12 1.58
C SER A 176 33.49 15.00 0.18
N GLY A 177 34.71 14.49 0.08
CA GLY A 177 35.45 14.31 -1.17
C GLY A 177 36.77 13.55 -0.92
N ASP A 178 37.66 13.58 -1.90
CA ASP A 178 38.85 12.73 -1.88
C ASP A 178 39.95 13.21 -0.91
N LEU A 179 40.52 12.27 -0.18
CA LEU A 179 41.72 12.47 0.63
C LEU A 179 42.86 11.63 0.05
N PRO A 180 44.01 12.23 -0.29
CA PRO A 180 45.15 11.49 -0.83
C PRO A 180 45.71 10.48 0.19
N PRO A 181 46.44 9.45 -0.26
CA PRO A 181 47.08 8.50 0.64
C PRO A 181 48.16 9.15 1.51
N GLY A 182 48.35 8.62 2.71
CA GLY A 182 49.45 8.98 3.60
C GLY A 182 49.35 10.37 4.23
N VAL A 183 48.15 10.93 4.35
CA VAL A 183 47.97 12.27 4.97
C VAL A 183 47.28 12.21 6.32
N ILE A 184 47.37 13.31 7.06
CA ILE A 184 46.53 13.59 8.22
C ILE A 184 45.57 14.70 7.82
N ALA A 185 44.27 14.43 7.90
CA ALA A 185 43.21 15.36 7.53
C ALA A 185 42.24 15.61 8.69
N GLY A 186 41.61 16.78 8.73
CA GLY A 186 40.63 17.12 9.75
C GLY A 186 39.76 18.32 9.38
N GLY A 187 38.64 18.51 10.09
CA GLY A 187 37.73 19.64 9.94
C GLY A 187 36.36 19.31 9.34
N ILE A 188 35.49 20.32 9.24
CA ILE A 188 34.14 20.25 8.65
C ILE A 188 34.02 21.37 7.61
N PRO A 189 34.19 21.09 6.30
CA PRO A 189 34.61 19.80 5.72
C PRO A 189 36.11 19.50 5.98
N ALA A 190 36.49 18.23 5.92
CA ALA A 190 37.85 17.77 6.17
C ALA A 190 38.82 18.29 5.11
N ARG A 191 39.99 18.76 5.55
CA ARG A 191 41.09 19.20 4.69
C ARG A 191 42.39 18.54 5.12
N VAL A 192 43.31 18.38 4.17
CA VAL A 192 44.66 17.89 4.46
C VAL A 192 45.36 18.91 5.34
N ILE A 193 45.79 18.48 6.53
CA ILE A 193 46.52 19.32 7.48
C ILE A 193 48.03 19.17 7.24
N ARG A 194 48.50 17.93 7.09
CA ARG A 194 49.91 17.63 6.80
C ARG A 194 50.09 16.21 6.28
N GLN A 195 51.28 15.95 5.72
CA GLN A 195 51.73 14.60 5.39
C GLN A 195 51.95 13.76 6.67
N ARG A 196 51.63 12.46 6.61
CA ARG A 196 51.87 11.51 7.70
C ARG A 196 53.34 11.07 7.65
N PRO A 197 54.13 11.31 8.71
CA PRO A 197 55.54 10.92 8.73
C PRO A 197 55.69 9.40 8.57
N GLY A 198 56.51 8.97 7.60
CA GLY A 198 56.87 7.56 7.40
C GLY A 198 55.92 6.72 6.53
N HIS A 199 54.96 7.33 5.81
CA HIS A 199 54.12 6.60 4.84
C HIS A 199 54.67 6.73 3.41
N VAL A 200 54.86 5.60 2.71
CA VAL A 200 55.24 5.56 1.29
C VAL A 200 54.00 5.17 0.49
N ALA A 201 53.51 6.05 -0.39
CA ALA A 201 52.30 5.80 -1.17
C ALA A 201 52.50 4.63 -2.15
N ARG A 202 51.66 3.59 -2.06
CA ARG A 202 51.45 2.61 -3.14
C ARG A 202 50.16 2.98 -3.87
N ARG A 203 50.23 3.07 -5.19
CA ARG A 203 49.09 3.40 -6.06
C ARG A 203 48.36 2.11 -6.41
N VAL A 204 47.04 2.04 -6.18
CA VAL A 204 46.18 0.93 -6.64
C VAL A 204 45.09 1.56 -7.51
N GLU A 205 44.96 1.09 -8.75
CA GLU A 205 43.84 1.41 -9.64
C GLU A 205 42.65 0.49 -9.31
N VAL A 206 41.47 1.08 -9.10
CA VAL A 206 40.21 0.35 -8.89
C VAL A 206 39.31 0.60 -10.11
N LYS A 207 38.91 -0.47 -10.79
CA LYS A 207 38.07 -0.44 -11.99
C LYS A 207 36.60 -0.59 -11.56
N ALA A 208 35.75 0.40 -11.88
CA ALA A 208 34.31 0.35 -11.61
C ALA A 208 33.56 -0.48 -12.68
N PRO A 209 32.60 -1.36 -12.31
CA PRO A 209 31.67 -1.96 -13.27
C PRO A 209 30.40 -1.10 -13.43
N SER A 210 29.83 -1.14 -14.63
CA SER A 210 28.61 -0.43 -15.07
C SER A 210 27.33 -1.01 -14.48
N VAL A 211 26.38 -0.16 -14.05
CA VAL A 211 25.02 -0.51 -13.59
C VAL A 211 24.02 0.24 -14.47
N GLU A 212 22.97 -0.46 -14.95
CA GLU A 212 21.85 0.16 -15.67
C GLU A 212 20.93 0.94 -14.70
N PRO A 213 20.37 2.10 -15.11
CA PRO A 213 19.56 2.94 -14.23
C PRO A 213 18.18 2.32 -13.92
N ALA A 214 17.74 2.50 -12.67
CA ALA A 214 16.41 2.13 -12.21
C ALA A 214 15.32 2.88 -13.01
N ARG A 215 14.28 2.16 -13.47
CA ARG A 215 13.12 2.73 -14.15
C ARG A 215 12.45 3.79 -13.25
N SER A 216 12.20 4.99 -13.80
CA SER A 216 11.45 6.03 -13.08
C SER A 216 9.98 5.64 -12.95
N VAL A 217 9.49 5.43 -11.73
CA VAL A 217 8.08 5.16 -11.44
C VAL A 217 7.38 6.50 -11.13
N ALA A 218 6.26 6.78 -11.80
CA ALA A 218 5.46 7.98 -11.54
C ALA A 218 4.81 7.91 -10.13
N PRO A 219 4.73 9.02 -9.38
CA PRO A 219 4.15 9.00 -8.04
C PRO A 219 2.64 8.77 -8.06
N LEU A 220 2.18 7.98 -7.10
CA LEU A 220 0.77 7.70 -6.83
C LEU A 220 0.00 8.97 -6.47
N ALA A 221 0.62 9.91 -5.76
CA ALA A 221 0.01 11.15 -5.31
C ALA A 221 1.07 12.16 -4.85
N ARG A 222 0.66 13.42 -4.76
CA ARG A 222 1.38 14.52 -4.11
C ARG A 222 0.69 14.90 -2.80
N GLY A 223 1.44 14.96 -1.71
CA GLY A 223 0.89 15.24 -0.38
C GLY A 223 1.52 16.46 0.29
N LEU A 224 0.77 17.10 1.19
CA LEU A 224 1.30 18.07 2.15
C LEU A 224 1.28 17.48 3.57
N LEU A 225 2.43 17.44 4.23
CA LEU A 225 2.57 16.98 5.61
C LEU A 225 2.65 18.19 6.55
N VAL A 226 1.71 18.27 7.48
CA VAL A 226 1.56 19.36 8.44
C VAL A 226 1.64 18.76 9.84
N ALA A 227 2.64 19.15 10.62
CA ALA A 227 2.86 18.62 11.96
C ALA A 227 3.48 19.63 12.92
N ASP A 228 3.29 19.41 14.23
CA ASP A 228 3.90 20.19 15.33
C ASP A 228 5.23 19.59 15.83
N PHE A 229 5.79 18.69 15.02
CA PHE A 229 7.04 17.98 15.27
C PHE A 229 7.78 17.70 13.95
N SER A 230 9.02 17.24 14.02
CA SER A 230 9.82 16.94 12.83
C SER A 230 9.27 15.71 12.08
N ILE A 231 8.63 15.93 10.92
CA ILE A 231 7.94 14.89 10.11
C ILE A 231 8.66 14.56 8.78
N GLN A 232 9.85 15.13 8.52
CA GLN A 232 10.58 14.96 7.26
C GLN A 232 10.91 13.50 6.93
N GLU A 233 11.13 12.66 7.96
CA GLU A 233 11.39 11.24 7.75
C GLU A 233 10.16 10.52 7.17
N LEU A 234 8.93 10.93 7.52
CA LEU A 234 7.72 10.37 6.92
C LEU A 234 7.65 10.68 5.42
N ALA A 235 8.01 11.89 4.99
CA ALA A 235 8.08 12.23 3.58
C ALA A 235 9.04 11.29 2.82
N GLY A 236 10.22 11.02 3.41
CA GLY A 236 11.17 10.07 2.84
C GLY A 236 10.66 8.62 2.81
N GLN A 237 9.84 8.20 3.77
CA GLN A 237 9.20 6.88 3.79
C GLN A 237 8.09 6.77 2.72
N LEU A 238 7.30 7.83 2.55
CA LEU A 238 6.26 7.93 1.52
C LEU A 238 6.87 7.85 0.10
N GLY A 239 8.05 8.44 -0.11
CA GLY A 239 8.78 8.42 -1.39
C GLY A 239 9.40 7.07 -1.78
N ARG A 240 9.47 6.08 -0.88
CA ARG A 240 9.97 4.74 -1.23
C ARG A 240 8.93 3.98 -2.05
N ILE A 241 9.38 3.14 -2.98
CA ILE A 241 8.49 2.18 -3.66
C ILE A 241 8.15 1.06 -2.67
N ASP A 242 6.86 0.80 -2.46
CA ASP A 242 6.38 -0.31 -1.64
C ASP A 242 6.16 -1.61 -2.44
N ALA A 243 5.71 -2.67 -1.78
CA ALA A 243 5.43 -3.97 -2.41
C ALA A 243 4.35 -3.93 -3.50
N LEU A 244 3.56 -2.85 -3.58
CA LEU A 244 2.55 -2.61 -4.61
C LEU A 244 3.06 -1.67 -5.71
N GLY A 245 4.37 -1.37 -5.74
CA GLY A 245 4.98 -0.50 -6.73
C GLY A 245 4.65 0.99 -6.55
N SER A 246 4.09 1.39 -5.41
CA SER A 246 3.59 2.76 -5.19
C SER A 246 4.58 3.64 -4.42
N THR A 247 4.72 4.88 -4.87
CA THR A 247 5.46 5.96 -4.20
C THR A 247 4.61 7.22 -4.08
N ILE A 248 4.82 8.05 -3.07
CA ILE A 248 4.14 9.34 -2.87
C ILE A 248 5.18 10.44 -2.77
N GLU A 249 4.98 11.53 -3.50
CA GLU A 249 5.77 12.74 -3.37
C GLU A 249 5.15 13.60 -2.25
N ALA A 250 5.90 13.94 -1.21
CA ALA A 250 5.36 14.63 -0.04
C ALA A 250 6.17 15.88 0.29
N GLU A 251 5.49 17.02 0.37
CA GLU A 251 6.04 18.28 0.85
C GLU A 251 5.78 18.44 2.35
N VAL A 252 6.71 19.07 3.07
CA VAL A 252 6.58 19.31 4.51
C VAL A 252 6.34 20.79 4.77
N ALA A 253 5.26 21.12 5.48
CA ALA A 253 4.96 22.49 5.89
C ALA A 253 6.00 23.03 6.90
N PRO A 254 6.12 24.35 7.06
CA PRO A 254 6.99 24.94 8.08
C PRO A 254 6.69 24.40 9.49
N PHE A 255 7.75 24.21 10.27
CA PHE A 255 7.66 23.64 11.61
C PHE A 255 6.73 24.48 12.52
N ASP A 256 5.85 23.80 13.26
CA ASP A 256 4.95 24.38 14.27
C ASP A 256 3.97 25.43 13.72
N GLN A 257 3.56 25.28 12.46
CA GLN A 257 2.57 26.14 11.80
C GLN A 257 1.29 25.39 11.41
N VAL A 258 0.84 24.44 12.24
CA VAL A 258 -0.29 23.56 11.87
C VAL A 258 -1.56 24.38 11.62
N VAL A 259 -1.97 25.21 12.59
CA VAL A 259 -3.20 26.00 12.50
C VAL A 259 -3.11 27.02 11.36
N GLN A 260 -1.99 27.72 11.25
CA GLN A 260 -1.76 28.73 10.23
C GLN A 260 -1.80 28.10 8.83
N THR A 261 -1.18 26.92 8.65
CA THR A 261 -1.18 26.21 7.37
C THR A 261 -2.59 25.74 7.00
N LEU A 262 -3.31 25.13 7.94
CA LEU A 262 -4.68 24.65 7.68
C LEU A 262 -5.64 25.80 7.36
N LEU A 263 -5.54 26.94 8.05
CA LEU A 263 -6.37 28.12 7.79
C LEU A 263 -5.98 28.89 6.51
N ALA A 264 -4.69 28.89 6.14
CA ALA A 264 -4.20 29.53 4.93
C ALA A 264 -4.62 28.80 3.64
N MET A 265 -5.09 27.55 3.75
CA MET A 265 -5.72 26.85 2.63
C MET A 265 -7.02 27.56 2.26
N GLY A 266 -6.99 28.31 1.15
CA GLY A 266 -8.08 29.17 0.71
C GLY A 266 -9.15 28.40 -0.06
N GLU A 267 -10.39 28.88 0.01
CA GLU A 267 -11.50 28.42 -0.84
C GLU A 267 -11.25 28.85 -2.31
N GLY A 268 -11.36 27.92 -3.26
CA GLY A 268 -11.41 28.23 -4.70
C GLY A 268 -10.15 27.95 -5.53
N ASP A 269 -8.97 27.74 -4.91
CA ASP A 269 -7.81 27.19 -5.60
C ASP A 269 -7.73 25.69 -5.30
N ARG A 270 -7.77 24.84 -6.33
CA ARG A 270 -7.61 23.39 -6.10
C ARG A 270 -6.21 23.20 -5.53
N SER A 271 -6.14 22.64 -4.31
CA SER A 271 -4.86 22.26 -3.69
C SER A 271 -3.96 21.58 -4.73
N ARG A 272 -2.71 22.05 -4.87
CA ARG A 272 -1.69 21.38 -5.69
C ARG A 272 -1.37 19.96 -5.19
N HIS A 273 -1.83 19.63 -3.99
CA HIS A 273 -1.66 18.35 -3.33
C HIS A 273 -2.96 17.53 -3.40
N ASP A 274 -2.81 16.26 -3.73
CA ASP A 274 -3.88 15.25 -3.75
C ASP A 274 -4.36 14.88 -2.34
N PHE A 275 -3.50 15.06 -1.32
CA PHE A 275 -3.89 14.89 0.08
C PHE A 275 -3.13 15.81 1.03
N VAL A 276 -3.69 16.03 2.22
CA VAL A 276 -3.05 16.70 3.35
C VAL A 276 -3.02 15.75 4.54
N LEU A 277 -1.90 15.64 5.23
CA LEU A 277 -1.78 14.94 6.50
C LEU A 277 -1.56 15.96 7.62
N ALA A 278 -2.48 16.03 8.58
CA ALA A 278 -2.41 16.91 9.73
C ALA A 278 -2.16 16.09 11.01
N TRP A 279 -0.90 16.02 11.44
CA TRP A 279 -0.48 15.20 12.58
C TRP A 279 0.04 16.05 13.72
N THR A 280 -0.79 16.21 14.75
CA THR A 280 -0.43 16.90 15.99
C THR A 280 -0.22 15.94 17.14
N ARG A 281 0.50 16.39 18.17
CA ARG A 281 0.64 15.70 19.44
C ARG A 281 -0.42 16.18 20.42
N ALA A 282 -0.86 15.31 21.32
CA ALA A 282 -1.86 15.65 22.33
C ALA A 282 -1.40 16.84 23.20
N GLU A 283 -0.10 16.88 23.55
CA GLU A 283 0.49 17.93 24.38
C GLU A 283 0.64 19.30 23.71
N SER A 284 0.28 19.41 22.43
CA SER A 284 0.18 20.70 21.73
C SER A 284 -1.12 21.41 22.07
N LEU A 285 -2.13 20.69 22.57
CA LEU A 285 -3.34 21.27 23.15
C LEU A 285 -3.02 21.71 24.59
N VAL A 286 -3.12 23.01 24.86
CA VAL A 286 -2.76 23.61 26.16
C VAL A 286 -3.47 22.92 27.34
N PRO A 287 -4.78 22.63 27.30
CA PRO A 287 -5.46 21.95 28.39
C PRO A 287 -4.95 20.52 28.65
N PHE A 288 -4.54 19.79 27.60
CA PHE A 288 -3.99 18.46 27.76
C PHE A 288 -2.59 18.51 28.40
N ARG A 289 -1.77 19.50 28.06
CA ARG A 289 -0.45 19.70 28.70
C ARG A 289 -0.58 19.98 30.20
N ALA A 290 -1.55 20.79 30.59
CA ALA A 290 -1.86 21.05 32.00
C ALA A 290 -2.27 19.75 32.73
N LEU A 291 -3.06 18.91 32.08
CA LEU A 291 -3.44 17.60 32.62
C LEU A 291 -2.23 16.67 32.83
N LEU A 292 -1.25 16.67 31.92
CA LEU A 292 0.01 15.94 32.09
C LEU A 292 0.84 16.47 33.28
N ALA A 293 0.72 17.76 33.60
CA ALA A 293 1.35 18.36 34.78
C ALA A 293 0.60 18.04 36.09
N GLY A 294 -0.52 17.30 36.03
CA GLY A 294 -1.34 16.95 37.19
C GLY A 294 -2.30 18.06 37.61
N GLU A 295 -2.51 19.07 36.77
CA GLU A 295 -3.50 20.12 37.01
C GLU A 295 -4.93 19.59 36.79
N ASN A 296 -5.89 20.13 37.53
CA ASN A 296 -7.29 19.80 37.34
C ASN A 296 -7.87 20.60 36.17
N VAL A 297 -8.18 19.93 35.07
CA VAL A 297 -8.70 20.55 33.84
C VAL A 297 -10.09 20.00 33.57
N PRO A 298 -11.13 20.86 33.46
CA PRO A 298 -12.47 20.42 33.07
C PRO A 298 -12.46 19.78 31.67
N TYR A 299 -13.16 18.65 31.51
CA TYR A 299 -13.19 17.93 30.24
C TYR A 299 -13.81 18.74 29.10
N GLU A 300 -14.77 19.59 29.42
CA GLU A 300 -15.44 20.48 28.48
C GLU A 300 -14.43 21.45 27.84
N THR A 301 -13.38 21.85 28.58
CA THR A 301 -12.30 22.71 28.05
C THR A 301 -11.43 21.93 27.07
N ILE A 302 -11.15 20.66 27.36
CA ILE A 302 -10.37 19.78 26.48
C ILE A 302 -11.17 19.49 25.20
N GLU A 303 -12.45 19.15 25.34
CA GLU A 303 -13.34 18.85 24.21
C GLU A 303 -13.56 20.07 23.30
N ALA A 304 -13.66 21.28 23.87
CA ALA A 304 -13.75 22.50 23.08
C ALA A 304 -12.50 22.77 22.21
N GLU A 305 -11.31 22.40 22.69
CA GLU A 305 -10.08 22.50 21.87
C GLU A 305 -10.04 21.42 20.78
N VAL A 306 -10.56 20.21 21.05
CA VAL A 306 -10.72 19.16 20.03
C VAL A 306 -11.68 19.62 18.94
N ASP A 307 -12.82 20.20 19.32
CA ASP A 307 -13.80 20.74 18.39
C ASP A 307 -13.20 21.84 17.51
N ARG A 308 -12.42 22.75 18.10
CA ARG A 308 -11.70 23.78 17.35
C ARG A 308 -10.67 23.21 16.37
N PHE A 309 -9.92 22.17 16.78
CA PHE A 309 -9.01 21.50 15.86
C PHE A 309 -9.76 20.83 14.69
N ALA A 310 -10.91 20.20 14.97
CA ALA A 310 -11.77 19.62 13.95
C ALA A 310 -12.33 20.68 12.98
N GLU A 311 -12.60 21.90 13.44
CA GLU A 311 -12.97 23.04 12.57
C GLU A 311 -11.84 23.41 11.59
N TYR A 312 -10.58 23.40 12.04
CA TYR A 312 -9.44 23.63 11.12
C TYR A 312 -9.29 22.53 10.08
N VAL A 313 -9.51 21.27 10.47
CA VAL A 313 -9.52 20.13 9.54
C VAL A 313 -10.67 20.25 8.54
N ARG A 314 -11.88 20.61 9.00
CA ARG A 314 -13.04 20.88 8.12
C ARG A 314 -12.75 21.97 7.11
N HIS A 315 -12.11 23.05 7.54
CA HIS A 315 -11.72 24.15 6.66
C HIS A 315 -10.75 23.66 5.58
N ALA A 316 -9.70 22.93 5.94
CA ALA A 316 -8.74 22.36 4.99
C ALA A 316 -9.41 21.34 4.03
N ALA A 317 -10.37 20.57 4.51
CA ALA A 317 -11.12 19.60 3.72
C ALA A 317 -11.98 20.23 2.61
N LYS A 318 -12.26 21.54 2.65
CA LYS A 318 -12.93 22.24 1.54
C LYS A 318 -12.05 22.37 0.30
N SER A 319 -10.72 22.35 0.45
CA SER A 319 -9.75 22.61 -0.63
C SER A 319 -8.87 21.41 -0.97
N ALA A 320 -8.73 20.43 -0.06
CA ALA A 320 -7.97 19.21 -0.28
C ALA A 320 -8.86 18.01 -0.67
N PRO A 321 -8.50 17.20 -1.69
CA PRO A 321 -9.26 16.01 -2.05
C PRO A 321 -9.32 14.94 -0.95
N LEU A 322 -8.32 14.89 -0.08
CA LEU A 322 -8.24 14.00 1.08
C LEU A 322 -7.48 14.68 2.23
N VAL A 323 -8.00 14.58 3.46
CA VAL A 323 -7.33 15.01 4.68
C VAL A 323 -7.17 13.81 5.63
N LEU A 324 -5.95 13.54 6.04
CA LEU A 324 -5.59 12.44 6.94
C LEU A 324 -5.20 13.00 8.29
N VAL A 325 -5.83 12.50 9.36
CA VAL A 325 -5.60 12.98 10.73
C VAL A 325 -5.21 11.81 11.63
N PRO A 326 -3.92 11.59 11.89
CA PRO A 326 -3.50 10.58 12.86
C PRO A 326 -4.03 10.90 14.27
N ALA A 327 -4.67 9.91 14.89
CA ALA A 327 -5.24 10.03 16.24
C ALA A 327 -4.16 10.30 17.29
N TRP A 328 -4.53 11.00 18.36
CA TRP A 328 -3.60 11.32 19.43
C TRP A 328 -3.23 10.10 20.28
N VAL A 329 -2.01 10.09 20.79
CA VAL A 329 -1.48 9.02 21.64
C VAL A 329 -0.82 9.60 22.88
N MET A 330 -0.71 8.80 23.94
CA MET A 330 0.01 9.22 25.14
C MET A 330 1.50 9.45 24.82
N PRO A 331 2.11 10.54 25.35
CA PRO A 331 3.54 10.75 25.19
C PRO A 331 4.36 9.59 25.77
N PRO A 332 5.47 9.20 25.10
CA PRO A 332 6.28 8.08 25.54
C PRO A 332 6.80 8.21 26.97
N GLY A 333 6.52 7.19 27.80
CA GLY A 333 6.97 7.11 29.18
C GLY A 333 6.08 7.83 30.19
N HIS A 334 4.99 8.46 29.76
CA HIS A 334 4.02 9.05 30.69
C HIS A 334 3.16 7.95 31.34
N ARG A 335 3.18 7.90 32.68
CA ARG A 335 2.35 6.95 33.46
C ARG A 335 1.11 7.58 34.10
N GLY A 336 1.01 8.92 34.04
CA GLY A 336 -0.07 9.66 34.71
C GLY A 336 -0.22 9.26 36.17
N PHE A 337 -1.46 9.09 36.63
CA PHE A 337 -1.76 8.62 37.99
C PHE A 337 -1.73 7.08 38.15
N GLY A 338 -1.04 6.36 37.26
CA GLY A 338 -0.97 4.89 37.29
C GLY A 338 -2.35 4.26 37.09
N MET A 339 -2.77 3.38 38.00
CA MET A 339 -4.07 2.71 37.91
C MET A 339 -5.27 3.67 37.94
N ARG A 340 -5.09 4.90 38.46
CA ARG A 340 -6.14 5.92 38.52
C ARG A 340 -6.21 6.79 37.27
N ASP A 341 -5.30 6.64 36.31
CA ASP A 341 -5.23 7.50 35.13
C ASP A 341 -6.36 7.29 34.12
N LEU A 342 -7.09 6.16 34.26
CA LEU A 342 -8.33 5.88 33.52
C LEU A 342 -9.59 6.42 34.23
N ALA A 343 -9.47 6.95 35.45
CA ALA A 343 -10.59 7.58 36.15
C ALA A 343 -10.76 9.04 35.72
N ALA A 344 -11.87 9.66 36.16
CA ALA A 344 -12.10 11.09 35.99
C ALA A 344 -10.91 11.92 36.55
N GLY A 345 -10.40 12.87 35.77
CA GLY A 345 -9.20 13.66 36.03
C GLY A 345 -7.89 13.06 35.50
N GLY A 346 -7.89 11.84 34.95
CA GLY A 346 -6.69 11.20 34.41
C GLY A 346 -6.40 11.51 32.94
N ALA A 347 -5.12 11.53 32.57
CA ALA A 347 -4.67 11.88 31.22
C ALA A 347 -5.07 10.82 30.18
N SER A 348 -4.99 9.53 30.53
CA SER A 348 -5.44 8.44 29.67
C SER A 348 -6.95 8.51 29.40
N HIS A 349 -7.77 8.79 30.44
CA HIS A 349 -9.21 8.97 30.26
C HIS A 349 -9.54 10.17 29.36
N ALA A 350 -8.86 11.31 29.54
CA ALA A 350 -9.02 12.49 28.69
C ALA A 350 -8.67 12.17 27.23
N LEU A 351 -7.54 11.50 26.98
CA LEU A 351 -7.10 11.14 25.64
C LEU A 351 -8.13 10.26 24.90
N MET A 352 -8.74 9.30 25.60
CA MET A 352 -9.81 8.48 25.04
C MET A 352 -11.02 9.33 24.62
N ARG A 353 -11.45 10.27 25.48
CA ARG A 353 -12.54 11.21 25.15
C ARG A 353 -12.18 12.10 23.97
N MET A 354 -10.95 12.62 23.92
CA MET A 354 -10.47 13.48 22.84
C MET A 354 -10.53 12.77 21.48
N ASN A 355 -9.99 11.55 21.40
CA ASN A 355 -10.00 10.78 20.15
C ASN A 355 -11.43 10.42 19.73
N LEU A 356 -12.29 9.99 20.66
CA LEU A 356 -13.68 9.69 20.35
C LEU A 356 -14.43 10.93 19.83
N ARG A 357 -14.20 12.09 20.47
CA ARG A 357 -14.78 13.37 20.06
C ARG A 357 -14.28 13.80 18.69
N LEU A 358 -12.98 13.65 18.42
CA LEU A 358 -12.38 13.95 17.11
C LEU A 358 -12.98 13.09 16.00
N VAL A 359 -13.11 11.78 16.21
CA VAL A 359 -13.75 10.87 15.25
C VAL A 359 -15.18 11.31 14.99
N ALA A 360 -15.99 11.48 16.05
CA ALA A 360 -17.38 11.91 15.91
C ALA A 360 -17.51 13.26 15.18
N ALA A 361 -16.60 14.19 15.44
CA ALA A 361 -16.57 15.48 14.79
C ALA A 361 -16.25 15.36 13.29
N LEU A 362 -15.38 14.44 12.87
CA LEU A 362 -14.94 14.31 11.48
C LEU A 362 -15.75 13.29 10.66
N THR A 363 -16.60 12.47 11.26
CA THR A 363 -17.48 11.51 10.54
C THR A 363 -18.32 12.17 9.45
N GLU A 364 -18.80 13.40 9.68
CA GLU A 364 -19.62 14.18 8.74
C GLU A 364 -18.81 14.85 7.62
N VAL A 365 -17.49 14.60 7.54
CA VAL A 365 -16.58 15.19 6.56
C VAL A 365 -16.09 14.07 5.64
N PRO A 366 -16.71 13.85 4.46
CA PRO A 366 -16.51 12.64 3.66
C PRO A 366 -15.06 12.37 3.22
N ASN A 367 -14.26 13.43 3.10
CA ASN A 367 -12.87 13.40 2.68
C ASN A 367 -11.87 13.61 3.83
N ALA A 368 -12.29 13.53 5.10
CA ALA A 368 -11.40 13.55 6.25
C ALA A 368 -11.39 12.18 6.94
N ILE A 369 -10.21 11.56 7.06
CA ILE A 369 -10.04 10.21 7.63
C ILE A 369 -9.14 10.28 8.85
N VAL A 370 -9.62 9.77 9.98
CA VAL A 370 -8.81 9.60 11.20
C VAL A 370 -8.04 8.28 11.11
N LEU A 371 -6.72 8.33 11.32
CA LEU A 371 -5.84 7.16 11.27
C LEU A 371 -5.46 6.70 12.69
N ASP A 372 -5.35 5.39 12.91
CA ASP A 372 -5.02 4.83 14.22
C ASP A 372 -3.51 4.78 14.48
N THR A 373 -2.99 5.86 15.07
CA THR A 373 -1.59 5.96 15.48
C THR A 373 -1.19 4.91 16.53
N ALA A 374 -2.12 4.46 17.39
CA ALA A 374 -1.81 3.49 18.44
C ALA A 374 -1.46 2.13 17.83
N LYS A 375 -2.13 1.74 16.74
CA LYS A 375 -1.81 0.54 15.95
C LYS A 375 -0.38 0.57 15.41
N TRP A 376 0.09 1.71 14.90
CA TRP A 376 1.46 1.84 14.40
C TRP A 376 2.49 1.64 15.52
N ILE A 377 2.20 2.17 16.71
CA ILE A 377 3.07 2.03 17.88
C ILE A 377 3.08 0.59 18.43
N ASP A 378 1.95 -0.10 18.40
CA ASP A 378 1.84 -1.48 18.89
C ASP A 378 2.53 -2.47 17.94
N SER A 379 2.50 -2.20 16.63
CA SER A 379 3.15 -3.02 15.62
C SER A 379 4.69 -2.99 15.65
N VAL A 380 5.31 -2.21 16.54
CA VAL A 380 6.77 -2.08 16.66
C VAL A 380 7.26 -2.41 18.08
N GLU A 381 8.39 -3.11 18.19
CA GLU A 381 8.95 -3.46 19.51
C GLU A 381 9.35 -2.20 20.31
N ARG A 382 8.67 -1.98 21.44
CA ARG A 382 8.92 -0.87 22.36
C ARG A 382 10.33 -0.93 22.93
N THR A 383 11.20 -0.06 22.45
CA THR A 383 12.45 0.28 23.16
C THR A 383 12.35 1.68 23.73
N GLY A 384 12.85 1.91 24.95
CA GLY A 384 12.87 3.20 25.67
C GLY A 384 13.70 4.32 25.01
N LYS A 385 13.75 4.38 23.68
CA LYS A 385 14.53 5.28 22.84
C LYS A 385 13.75 6.51 22.36
N LEU A 386 12.44 6.57 22.55
CA LEU A 386 11.56 7.62 22.02
C LEU A 386 11.82 8.99 22.67
N GLN A 387 12.04 9.06 24.00
CA GLN A 387 12.35 10.33 24.68
C GLN A 387 13.68 10.94 24.20
N LYS A 388 14.67 10.11 23.87
CA LYS A 388 15.96 10.60 23.36
C LYS A 388 15.84 11.23 21.98
N LEU A 389 15.02 10.66 21.09
CA LEU A 389 14.76 11.21 19.76
C LEU A 389 14.05 12.57 19.85
N TRP A 390 13.10 12.70 20.78
CA TRP A 390 12.44 13.97 21.05
C TRP A 390 13.43 15.08 21.44
N TYR A 391 14.33 14.83 22.40
CA TYR A 391 15.29 15.85 22.83
C TYR A 391 16.36 16.19 21.77
N LEU A 392 16.72 15.22 20.90
CA LEU A 392 17.75 15.43 19.88
C LEU A 392 17.24 16.10 18.61
N GLY A 393 15.98 15.91 18.24
CA GLY A 393 15.48 16.37 16.95
C GLY A 393 13.98 16.63 16.88
N LYS A 394 13.28 16.70 18.02
CA LYS A 394 11.81 16.86 18.08
C LYS A 394 11.07 15.79 17.27
N ALA A 395 11.59 14.57 17.31
CA ALA A 395 11.01 13.39 16.67
C ALA A 395 10.37 12.49 17.75
N PRO A 396 9.04 12.55 17.94
CA PRO A 396 8.33 11.76 18.96
C PRO A 396 8.16 10.28 18.57
N TYR A 397 8.32 9.95 17.28
CA TYR A 397 8.14 8.60 16.72
C TYR A 397 9.45 8.03 16.17
N SER A 398 9.61 6.71 16.20
CA SER A 398 10.74 6.03 15.56
C SER A 398 10.52 5.86 14.05
N SER A 399 11.60 5.61 13.31
CA SER A 399 11.52 5.26 11.88
C SER A 399 10.53 4.13 11.61
N ASP A 400 10.45 3.13 12.49
CA ASP A 400 9.57 1.97 12.30
C ASP A 400 8.09 2.37 12.40
N VAL A 401 7.74 3.28 13.34
CA VAL A 401 6.38 3.85 13.43
C VAL A 401 6.05 4.67 12.19
N LEU A 402 6.99 5.48 11.71
CA LEU A 402 6.80 6.30 10.50
C LEU A 402 6.69 5.45 9.23
N GLU A 403 7.33 4.28 9.19
CA GLU A 403 7.18 3.32 8.11
C GLU A 403 5.76 2.72 8.09
N GLN A 404 5.23 2.32 9.26
CA GLN A 404 3.84 1.86 9.36
C GLN A 404 2.84 2.96 9.01
N ALA A 405 3.07 4.19 9.46
CA ALA A 405 2.27 5.35 9.08
C ALA A 405 2.29 5.57 7.55
N ALA A 406 3.46 5.46 6.90
CA ALA A 406 3.58 5.60 5.46
C ALA A 406 2.79 4.53 4.69
N LEU A 407 2.77 3.29 5.18
CA LEU A 407 1.98 2.21 4.56
C LEU A 407 0.48 2.50 4.63
N ASP A 408 -0.03 2.94 5.76
CA ASP A 408 -1.46 3.26 5.94
C ASP A 408 -1.86 4.54 5.19
N VAL A 409 -0.99 5.56 5.11
CA VAL A 409 -1.21 6.75 4.28
C VAL A 409 -1.31 6.37 2.81
N LYS A 410 -0.39 5.55 2.29
CA LYS A 410 -0.47 5.06 0.91
C LYS A 410 -1.72 4.23 0.67
N ALA A 411 -2.11 3.40 1.63
CA ALA A 411 -3.33 2.61 1.56
C ALA A 411 -4.58 3.50 1.46
N ALA A 412 -4.69 4.54 2.30
CA ALA A 412 -5.78 5.51 2.24
C ALA A 412 -5.84 6.23 0.89
N VAL A 413 -4.69 6.68 0.37
CA VAL A 413 -4.59 7.33 -0.94
C VAL A 413 -5.00 6.37 -2.08
N ARG A 414 -4.52 5.12 -2.08
CA ARG A 414 -4.95 4.10 -3.07
C ARG A 414 -6.45 3.85 -2.98
N GLY A 415 -6.98 3.79 -1.76
CA GLY A 415 -8.38 3.65 -1.44
C GLY A 415 -9.25 4.70 -2.13
N VAL A 416 -8.93 5.99 -1.92
CA VAL A 416 -9.65 7.11 -2.53
C VAL A 416 -9.52 7.11 -4.06
N ARG A 417 -8.37 6.71 -4.60
CA ARG A 417 -8.16 6.60 -6.06
C ARG A 417 -8.82 5.37 -6.70
N GLY A 418 -9.47 4.51 -5.91
CA GLY A 418 -10.14 3.31 -6.39
C GLY A 418 -9.18 2.17 -6.81
N ALA A 419 -7.91 2.26 -6.42
CA ALA A 419 -6.85 1.30 -6.75
C ALA A 419 -6.71 0.20 -5.67
N VAL A 420 -7.83 -0.19 -5.06
CA VAL A 420 -7.89 -1.28 -4.08
C VAL A 420 -7.96 -2.64 -4.78
N LYS A 421 -7.39 -3.66 -4.14
CA LYS A 421 -7.56 -5.04 -4.57
C LYS A 421 -8.96 -5.51 -4.18
N LYS A 422 -9.61 -6.26 -5.06
CA LYS A 422 -11.03 -6.64 -4.99
C LYS A 422 -11.25 -8.15 -5.01
N LEU A 423 -10.22 -8.92 -5.38
CA LEU A 423 -10.28 -10.37 -5.47
C LEU A 423 -9.06 -10.98 -4.76
N VAL A 424 -9.31 -11.93 -3.88
CA VAL A 424 -8.30 -12.86 -3.38
C VAL A 424 -8.48 -14.19 -4.10
N VAL A 425 -7.44 -14.61 -4.82
CA VAL A 425 -7.32 -15.96 -5.36
C VAL A 425 -6.42 -16.75 -4.42
N VAL A 426 -6.92 -17.87 -3.90
CA VAL A 426 -6.21 -18.68 -2.91
C VAL A 426 -6.05 -20.12 -3.40
N ASP A 427 -4.91 -20.72 -3.08
CA ASP A 427 -4.69 -22.16 -3.25
C ASP A 427 -5.42 -22.98 -2.17
N LEU A 428 -5.46 -24.31 -2.31
CA LEU A 428 -6.10 -25.21 -1.32
C LEU A 428 -5.08 -25.88 -0.39
N ASP A 429 -4.34 -26.86 -0.91
CA ASP A 429 -3.42 -27.68 -0.11
C ASP A 429 -2.30 -26.83 0.49
N ASP A 430 -1.96 -27.10 1.75
CA ASP A 430 -1.00 -26.34 2.57
C ASP A 430 -1.25 -24.81 2.65
N THR A 431 -2.41 -24.35 2.18
CA THR A 431 -2.82 -22.95 2.16
C THR A 431 -4.12 -22.72 2.94
N LEU A 432 -5.21 -23.42 2.63
CA LEU A 432 -6.48 -23.38 3.40
C LEU A 432 -6.56 -24.46 4.46
N TRP A 433 -5.80 -25.55 4.31
CA TRP A 433 -5.66 -26.66 5.25
C TRP A 433 -4.25 -27.23 5.14
N GLY A 434 -3.81 -28.03 6.11
CA GLY A 434 -2.52 -28.71 6.02
C GLY A 434 -2.64 -30.11 5.44
N GLY A 435 -1.75 -30.44 4.49
CA GLY A 435 -1.72 -31.70 3.78
C GLY A 435 -2.36 -31.64 2.39
N VAL A 436 -2.06 -32.67 1.59
CA VAL A 436 -2.52 -32.81 0.20
C VAL A 436 -3.76 -33.69 0.17
N VAL A 437 -4.93 -33.12 -0.13
CA VAL A 437 -6.23 -33.82 -0.02
C VAL A 437 -6.30 -35.08 -0.89
N GLY A 438 -5.65 -35.08 -2.06
CA GLY A 438 -5.61 -36.24 -2.96
C GLY A 438 -4.85 -37.44 -2.39
N ASP A 439 -3.93 -37.21 -1.45
CA ASP A 439 -3.08 -38.25 -0.87
C ASP A 439 -3.66 -38.82 0.42
N VAL A 440 -4.22 -37.96 1.28
CA VAL A 440 -4.64 -38.33 2.64
C VAL A 440 -6.15 -38.47 2.82
N GLY A 441 -6.95 -37.95 1.88
CA GLY A 441 -8.41 -37.84 2.02
C GLY A 441 -8.81 -36.68 2.94
N PHE A 442 -10.06 -36.20 2.81
CA PHE A 442 -10.48 -35.00 3.53
C PHE A 442 -10.50 -35.20 5.05
N GLU A 443 -10.78 -36.41 5.55
CA GLU A 443 -10.87 -36.70 6.98
C GLU A 443 -9.54 -36.58 7.73
N GLN A 444 -8.41 -36.61 7.00
CA GLN A 444 -7.07 -36.57 7.56
C GLN A 444 -6.36 -35.22 7.35
N LEU A 445 -7.05 -34.25 6.75
CA LEU A 445 -6.51 -32.90 6.60
C LEU A 445 -6.31 -32.24 7.97
N ARG A 446 -5.25 -31.43 8.08
CA ARG A 446 -5.00 -30.64 9.28
C ARG A 446 -5.77 -29.34 9.20
N LEU A 447 -6.95 -29.32 9.82
CA LEU A 447 -7.81 -28.15 9.89
C LEU A 447 -8.62 -28.16 11.19
N GLY A 448 -8.53 -27.08 11.96
CA GLY A 448 -9.21 -26.92 13.25
C GLY A 448 -8.75 -27.89 14.35
N GLY A 449 -9.65 -28.18 15.29
CA GLY A 449 -9.42 -29.09 16.42
C GLY A 449 -8.38 -28.59 17.44
N HIS A 450 -7.81 -29.51 18.23
CA HIS A 450 -6.74 -29.24 19.21
C HIS A 450 -5.33 -29.39 18.59
N ASP A 451 -5.15 -28.99 17.32
CA ASP A 451 -3.86 -28.95 16.63
C ASP A 451 -3.48 -27.49 16.34
N PRO A 452 -2.36 -26.95 16.86
CA PRO A 452 -1.99 -25.55 16.67
C PRO A 452 -1.90 -25.10 15.20
N VAL A 453 -1.50 -26.00 14.31
CA VAL A 453 -1.41 -25.69 12.87
C VAL A 453 -2.80 -25.74 12.23
N GLY A 454 -3.62 -26.75 12.54
CA GLY A 454 -5.02 -26.82 12.13
C GLY A 454 -5.82 -25.60 12.59
N GLU A 455 -5.63 -25.14 13.84
CA GLU A 455 -6.23 -23.90 14.37
C GLU A 455 -5.81 -22.67 13.55
N ALA A 456 -4.53 -22.58 13.16
CA ALA A 456 -4.04 -21.47 12.34
C ALA A 456 -4.67 -21.45 10.93
N PHE A 457 -4.88 -22.60 10.30
CA PHE A 457 -5.61 -22.68 9.03
C PHE A 457 -7.08 -22.27 9.19
N ALA A 458 -7.75 -22.70 10.26
CA ALA A 458 -9.12 -22.29 10.54
C ALA A 458 -9.22 -20.77 10.80
N ASP A 459 -8.27 -20.18 11.51
CA ASP A 459 -8.19 -18.73 11.70
C ASP A 459 -7.90 -17.98 10.39
N PHE A 460 -7.03 -18.51 9.54
CA PHE A 460 -6.78 -17.94 8.21
C PHE A 460 -8.05 -17.91 7.37
N GLN A 461 -8.83 -18.99 7.36
CA GLN A 461 -10.14 -19.04 6.72
C GLN A 461 -11.14 -18.02 7.31
N ARG A 462 -11.17 -17.84 8.64
CA ARG A 462 -12.02 -16.82 9.30
C ARG A 462 -11.66 -15.41 8.83
N GLU A 463 -10.37 -15.11 8.66
CA GLU A 463 -9.92 -13.81 8.16
C GLU A 463 -10.28 -13.60 6.68
N LEU A 464 -10.14 -14.62 5.83
CA LEU A 464 -10.63 -14.55 4.44
C LEU A 464 -12.14 -14.31 4.40
N LYS A 465 -12.91 -15.01 5.25
CA LYS A 465 -14.36 -14.80 5.37
C LYS A 465 -14.70 -13.39 5.86
N ALA A 466 -13.88 -12.80 6.73
CA ALA A 466 -14.04 -11.41 7.15
C ALA A 466 -13.78 -10.42 5.99
N LEU A 467 -12.82 -10.72 5.10
CA LEU A 467 -12.62 -9.95 3.86
C LEU A 467 -13.81 -10.10 2.91
N ALA A 468 -14.37 -11.32 2.76
CA ALA A 468 -15.57 -11.56 1.95
C ALA A 468 -16.77 -10.73 2.41
N ARG A 469 -17.00 -10.65 3.72
CA ARG A 469 -18.04 -9.80 4.33
C ARG A 469 -17.82 -8.30 4.12
N ARG A 470 -16.59 -7.88 3.81
CA ARG A 470 -16.23 -6.52 3.42
C ARG A 470 -16.35 -6.27 1.91
N GLY A 471 -16.83 -7.25 1.12
CA GLY A 471 -17.00 -7.10 -0.33
C GLY A 471 -15.80 -7.47 -1.18
N ILE A 472 -14.78 -8.11 -0.58
CA ILE A 472 -13.64 -8.67 -1.32
C ILE A 472 -14.04 -10.06 -1.82
N ALA A 473 -14.04 -10.28 -3.11
CA ALA A 473 -14.37 -11.58 -3.68
C ALA A 473 -13.29 -12.61 -3.34
N LEU A 474 -13.69 -13.86 -3.10
CA LEU A 474 -12.78 -14.99 -2.90
C LEU A 474 -12.92 -15.98 -4.04
N ALA A 475 -11.80 -16.39 -4.62
CA ALA A 475 -11.76 -17.43 -5.64
C ALA A 475 -10.68 -18.47 -5.33
N VAL A 476 -10.85 -19.68 -5.84
CA VAL A 476 -9.89 -20.78 -5.63
C VAL A 476 -9.18 -21.13 -6.93
N VAL A 477 -7.85 -21.24 -6.90
CA VAL A 477 -7.06 -21.80 -8.00
C VAL A 477 -6.12 -22.83 -7.42
N SER A 478 -6.40 -24.11 -7.69
CA SER A 478 -5.64 -25.22 -7.11
C SER A 478 -5.39 -26.36 -8.10
N LYS A 479 -4.33 -27.13 -7.85
CA LYS A 479 -3.97 -28.33 -8.59
C LYS A 479 -4.45 -29.58 -7.85
N ASN A 480 -5.73 -29.90 -8.00
CA ASN A 480 -6.34 -31.10 -7.45
C ASN A 480 -7.30 -31.74 -8.44
N GLU A 481 -7.77 -32.94 -8.09
CA GLU A 481 -8.99 -33.49 -8.65
C GLU A 481 -10.20 -32.72 -8.09
N GLU A 482 -11.00 -32.14 -8.99
CA GLU A 482 -12.08 -31.22 -8.64
C GLU A 482 -13.08 -31.82 -7.64
N ALA A 483 -13.56 -33.03 -7.91
CA ALA A 483 -14.55 -33.70 -7.06
C ALA A 483 -14.03 -33.91 -5.62
N VAL A 484 -12.75 -34.27 -5.47
CA VAL A 484 -12.12 -34.55 -4.17
C VAL A 484 -11.96 -33.25 -3.35
N ALA A 485 -11.51 -32.18 -4.00
CA ALA A 485 -11.34 -30.89 -3.35
C ALA A 485 -12.69 -30.27 -2.93
N LEU A 486 -13.72 -30.39 -3.78
CA LEU A 486 -15.06 -29.91 -3.44
C LEU A 486 -15.67 -30.72 -2.31
N GLU A 487 -15.50 -32.06 -2.31
CA GLU A 487 -15.94 -32.91 -1.21
C GLU A 487 -15.32 -32.47 0.12
N ALA A 488 -14.04 -32.14 0.14
CA ALA A 488 -13.37 -31.65 1.34
C ALA A 488 -13.97 -30.33 1.86
N ILE A 489 -14.22 -29.37 0.97
CA ILE A 489 -14.83 -28.08 1.33
C ILE A 489 -16.25 -28.28 1.91
N GLU A 490 -17.02 -29.23 1.37
CA GLU A 490 -18.40 -29.47 1.78
C GLU A 490 -18.53 -30.31 3.06
N ARG A 491 -17.66 -31.31 3.23
CA ARG A 491 -17.82 -32.34 4.27
C ARG A 491 -16.93 -32.16 5.49
N HIS A 492 -15.81 -31.42 5.39
CA HIS A 492 -14.90 -31.31 6.51
C HIS A 492 -15.54 -30.50 7.66
N PRO A 493 -15.67 -31.05 8.88
CA PRO A 493 -16.45 -30.44 9.96
C PRO A 493 -15.87 -29.11 10.48
N GLU A 494 -14.55 -28.95 10.40
CA GLU A 494 -13.84 -27.72 10.79
C GLU A 494 -13.67 -26.71 9.65
N MET A 495 -14.25 -26.98 8.46
CA MET A 495 -14.21 -26.03 7.35
C MET A 495 -15.01 -24.77 7.68
N VAL A 496 -14.38 -23.60 7.54
CA VAL A 496 -15.01 -22.31 7.85
C VAL A 496 -15.55 -21.65 6.58
N LEU A 497 -14.82 -21.75 5.47
CA LEU A 497 -15.26 -21.30 4.15
C LEU A 497 -16.12 -22.36 3.49
N GLY A 498 -17.33 -21.99 3.08
CA GLY A 498 -18.18 -22.83 2.24
C GLY A 498 -18.11 -22.43 0.77
N LEU A 499 -18.70 -23.25 -0.12
CA LEU A 499 -18.80 -22.91 -1.54
C LEU A 499 -19.59 -21.60 -1.79
N SER A 500 -20.48 -21.21 -0.88
CA SER A 500 -21.18 -19.92 -0.95
C SER A 500 -20.28 -18.71 -0.68
N ASP A 501 -19.12 -18.90 -0.04
CA ASP A 501 -18.13 -17.84 0.18
C ASP A 501 -17.18 -17.69 -1.04
N ILE A 502 -17.17 -18.66 -1.96
CA ILE A 502 -16.25 -18.74 -3.12
C ILE A 502 -17.00 -18.34 -4.40
N VAL A 503 -16.62 -17.22 -5.01
CA VAL A 503 -17.30 -16.67 -6.18
C VAL A 503 -16.97 -17.40 -7.49
N ALA A 504 -15.79 -18.00 -7.57
CA ALA A 504 -15.32 -18.77 -8.71
C ALA A 504 -14.20 -19.71 -8.28
N TYR A 505 -14.03 -20.85 -8.95
CA TYR A 505 -12.88 -21.71 -8.75
C TYR A 505 -12.38 -22.32 -10.06
N ARG A 506 -11.09 -22.69 -10.07
CA ARG A 506 -10.45 -23.51 -11.10
C ARG A 506 -9.59 -24.55 -10.39
N ILE A 507 -10.15 -25.75 -10.25
CA ILE A 507 -9.48 -26.88 -9.61
C ILE A 507 -9.15 -27.88 -10.71
N ASN A 508 -7.92 -27.83 -11.21
CA ASN A 508 -7.45 -28.67 -12.31
C ASN A 508 -5.92 -28.61 -12.40
N TRP A 509 -5.34 -29.45 -13.27
CA TRP A 509 -3.89 -29.55 -13.43
C TRP A 509 -3.28 -28.52 -14.40
N ARG A 510 -4.03 -27.48 -14.81
CA ARG A 510 -3.52 -26.44 -15.72
C ARG A 510 -2.63 -25.43 -14.97
N ASP A 511 -1.95 -24.58 -15.74
CA ASP A 511 -1.15 -23.48 -15.21
C ASP A 511 -2.03 -22.49 -14.41
N LYS A 512 -1.64 -22.19 -13.17
CA LYS A 512 -2.43 -21.35 -12.26
C LYS A 512 -2.60 -19.91 -12.78
N ALA A 513 -1.63 -19.37 -13.53
CA ALA A 513 -1.75 -18.04 -14.11
C ALA A 513 -2.83 -18.00 -15.20
N ALA A 514 -2.94 -19.05 -16.02
CA ALA A 514 -4.03 -19.15 -17.00
C ALA A 514 -5.41 -19.20 -16.30
N ASN A 515 -5.51 -19.96 -15.21
CA ASN A 515 -6.73 -20.06 -14.40
C ASN A 515 -7.12 -18.71 -13.77
N VAL A 516 -6.15 -17.93 -13.27
CA VAL A 516 -6.39 -16.56 -12.75
C VAL A 516 -6.93 -15.64 -13.85
N VAL A 517 -6.41 -15.71 -15.07
CA VAL A 517 -6.91 -14.93 -16.22
C VAL A 517 -8.35 -15.31 -16.57
N GLU A 518 -8.69 -16.60 -16.54
CA GLU A 518 -10.05 -17.05 -16.78
C GLU A 518 -11.03 -16.52 -15.73
N ILE A 519 -10.70 -16.65 -14.44
CA ILE A 519 -11.54 -16.17 -13.34
C ILE A 519 -11.73 -14.65 -13.42
N THR A 520 -10.68 -13.89 -13.70
CA THR A 520 -10.80 -12.42 -13.81
C THR A 520 -11.66 -11.98 -14.98
N ARG A 521 -11.61 -12.70 -16.12
CA ARG A 521 -12.53 -12.46 -17.25
C ARG A 521 -13.97 -12.80 -16.90
N GLU A 522 -14.20 -13.94 -16.25
CA GLU A 522 -15.52 -14.37 -15.78
C GLU A 522 -16.15 -13.33 -14.83
N LEU A 523 -15.36 -12.81 -13.89
CA LEU A 523 -15.81 -11.83 -12.90
C LEU A 523 -15.79 -10.38 -13.41
N ASN A 524 -15.35 -10.13 -14.65
CA ASN A 524 -15.14 -8.81 -15.24
C ASN A 524 -14.28 -7.88 -14.35
N LEU A 525 -13.16 -8.42 -13.84
CA LEU A 525 -12.19 -7.72 -13.00
C LEU A 525 -10.85 -7.56 -13.73
N GLY A 526 -10.14 -6.47 -13.45
CA GLY A 526 -8.77 -6.28 -13.92
C GLY A 526 -7.77 -7.12 -13.12
N LEU A 527 -6.67 -7.55 -13.74
CA LEU A 527 -5.60 -8.31 -13.07
C LEU A 527 -4.94 -7.49 -11.95
N ASP A 528 -4.88 -6.17 -12.12
CA ASP A 528 -4.43 -5.19 -11.14
C ASP A 528 -5.29 -5.16 -9.86
N SER A 529 -6.48 -5.78 -9.86
CA SER A 529 -7.35 -5.90 -8.68
C SER A 529 -7.17 -7.22 -7.90
N VAL A 530 -6.26 -8.10 -8.32
CA VAL A 530 -6.11 -9.44 -7.77
C VAL A 530 -4.96 -9.52 -6.76
N VAL A 531 -5.17 -10.30 -5.70
CA VAL A 531 -4.15 -10.85 -4.82
C VAL A 531 -4.12 -12.37 -4.99
N PHE A 532 -2.95 -12.96 -5.23
CA PHE A 532 -2.79 -14.41 -5.37
C PHE A 532 -1.98 -14.97 -4.18
N ILE A 533 -2.57 -15.89 -3.43
CA ILE A 533 -2.00 -16.50 -2.23
C ILE A 533 -1.82 -18.00 -2.44
N ASP A 534 -0.60 -18.47 -2.20
CA ASP A 534 -0.18 -19.85 -2.45
C ASP A 534 1.05 -20.12 -1.57
N ASP A 535 1.12 -21.26 -0.89
CA ASP A 535 2.26 -21.64 -0.03
C ASP A 535 3.50 -21.98 -0.86
N ASN A 536 3.31 -22.45 -2.10
CA ASN A 536 4.37 -22.92 -2.97
C ASN A 536 5.10 -21.75 -3.65
N PRO A 537 6.41 -21.53 -3.35
CA PRO A 537 7.17 -20.43 -3.92
C PRO A 537 7.31 -20.51 -5.45
N VAL A 538 7.25 -21.70 -6.04
CA VAL A 538 7.35 -21.90 -7.49
C VAL A 538 6.10 -21.40 -8.20
N GLU A 539 4.90 -21.74 -7.68
CA GLU A 539 3.63 -21.26 -8.23
C GLU A 539 3.51 -19.75 -8.08
N ARG A 540 3.90 -19.20 -6.91
CA ARG A 540 3.98 -17.74 -6.71
C ARG A 540 4.90 -17.06 -7.72
N ALA A 541 6.10 -17.59 -7.94
CA ALA A 541 7.04 -17.04 -8.91
C ALA A 541 6.49 -17.09 -10.34
N ARG A 542 5.85 -18.22 -10.71
CA ARG A 542 5.22 -18.41 -12.02
C ARG A 542 4.10 -17.41 -12.29
N VAL A 543 3.20 -17.20 -11.32
CA VAL A 543 2.11 -16.21 -11.44
C VAL A 543 2.68 -14.79 -11.51
N ARG A 544 3.69 -14.46 -10.69
CA ARG A 544 4.32 -13.14 -10.67
C ARG A 544 5.02 -12.80 -12.00
N GLU A 545 5.66 -13.77 -12.63
CA GLU A 545 6.31 -13.61 -13.94
C GLU A 545 5.29 -13.48 -15.07
N ALA A 546 4.27 -14.36 -15.08
CA ALA A 546 3.27 -14.39 -16.15
C ALA A 546 2.28 -13.21 -16.07
N LEU A 547 1.95 -12.74 -14.86
CA LEU A 547 0.94 -11.72 -14.60
C LEU A 547 1.49 -10.62 -13.66
N PRO A 548 2.35 -9.71 -14.14
CA PRO A 548 2.97 -8.66 -13.30
C PRO A 548 1.99 -7.71 -12.59
N GLU A 549 0.75 -7.61 -13.08
CA GLU A 549 -0.32 -6.79 -12.48
C GLU A 549 -0.94 -7.42 -11.22
N VAL A 550 -0.90 -8.76 -11.12
CA VAL A 550 -1.41 -9.50 -9.96
C VAL A 550 -0.47 -9.31 -8.78
N PHE A 551 -1.02 -8.94 -7.63
CA PHE A 551 -0.22 -8.83 -6.42
C PHE A 551 0.02 -10.21 -5.80
N VAL A 552 1.28 -10.64 -5.81
CA VAL A 552 1.70 -11.93 -5.22
C VAL A 552 2.57 -11.66 -3.99
N PRO A 553 2.01 -11.64 -2.77
CA PRO A 553 2.77 -11.45 -1.54
C PRO A 553 3.78 -12.58 -1.32
N ASP A 554 4.90 -12.27 -0.67
CA ASP A 554 5.84 -13.29 -0.22
C ASP A 554 5.26 -14.02 0.99
N TRP A 555 4.60 -15.15 0.72
CA TRP A 555 3.89 -15.91 1.73
C TRP A 555 4.85 -16.64 2.67
N PRO A 556 4.61 -16.63 4.00
CA PRO A 556 5.47 -17.31 4.96
C PRO A 556 5.39 -18.83 4.77
N ALA A 557 6.53 -19.50 4.94
CA ALA A 557 6.58 -20.97 4.94
C ALA A 557 5.99 -21.59 6.21
N ASP A 558 5.82 -20.80 7.28
CA ASP A 558 5.19 -21.22 8.53
C ASP A 558 3.70 -20.82 8.51
N PRO A 559 2.76 -21.78 8.46
CA PRO A 559 1.32 -21.49 8.45
C PRO A 559 0.85 -20.71 9.68
N LEU A 560 1.56 -20.77 10.80
CA LEU A 560 1.24 -20.01 12.01
C LEU A 560 1.36 -18.50 11.82
N LEU A 561 2.05 -18.05 10.77
CA LEU A 561 2.22 -16.64 10.42
C LEU A 561 1.25 -16.16 9.33
N SER A 562 0.45 -17.04 8.75
CA SER A 562 -0.48 -16.72 7.64
C SER A 562 -1.47 -15.61 7.98
N VAL A 563 -2.10 -15.69 9.16
CA VAL A 563 -3.04 -14.68 9.66
C VAL A 563 -2.37 -13.32 9.86
N ALA A 564 -1.17 -13.31 10.47
CA ALA A 564 -0.41 -12.09 10.68
C ALA A 564 0.00 -11.47 9.34
N MET A 565 0.41 -12.30 8.37
CA MET A 565 0.74 -11.87 7.02
C MET A 565 -0.47 -11.26 6.30
N LEU A 566 -1.63 -11.94 6.30
CA LEU A 566 -2.86 -11.43 5.67
C LEU A 566 -3.29 -10.09 6.28
N ARG A 567 -3.28 -9.99 7.61
CA ARG A 567 -3.59 -8.74 8.34
C ARG A 567 -2.57 -7.62 8.11
N SER A 568 -1.37 -7.94 7.61
CA SER A 568 -0.38 -6.95 7.21
C SER A 568 -0.67 -6.32 5.84
N LEU A 569 -1.48 -6.98 5.00
CA LEU A 569 -1.78 -6.50 3.65
C LEU A 569 -2.74 -5.32 3.69
N ARG A 570 -2.23 -4.12 3.39
CA ARG A 570 -3.02 -2.87 3.28
C ARG A 570 -3.64 -2.64 1.90
N CYS A 571 -3.66 -3.67 1.06
CA CYS A 571 -4.11 -3.57 -0.33
C CYS A 571 -5.64 -3.63 -0.49
N PHE A 572 -6.36 -3.95 0.59
CA PHE A 572 -7.82 -4.05 0.64
C PHE A 572 -8.48 -2.84 1.33
N ASP A 573 -7.70 -1.85 1.76
CA ASP A 573 -8.21 -0.73 2.55
C ASP A 573 -8.90 0.29 1.62
N ALA A 574 -10.20 0.47 1.85
CA ALA A 574 -11.03 1.47 1.20
C ALA A 574 -11.57 2.45 2.24
N PRO A 575 -11.63 3.77 1.93
CA PRO A 575 -12.07 4.80 2.87
C PRO A 575 -13.56 4.69 3.24
N SER A 576 -14.36 4.07 2.37
CA SER A 576 -15.78 3.80 2.61
C SER A 576 -16.15 2.43 2.03
N LEU A 577 -16.91 1.65 2.80
CA LEU A 577 -17.59 0.45 2.30
C LEU A 577 -18.92 0.88 1.68
N SER A 578 -19.07 0.76 0.36
CA SER A 578 -20.39 0.99 -0.25
C SER A 578 -21.30 -0.22 -0.03
N GLU A 579 -22.62 -0.01 -0.03
CA GLU A 579 -23.59 -1.13 -0.04
C GLU A 579 -23.39 -2.03 -1.27
N GLU A 580 -22.93 -1.45 -2.37
CA GLU A 580 -22.54 -2.18 -3.59
C GLU A 580 -21.32 -3.08 -3.40
N ASP A 581 -20.36 -2.70 -2.53
CA ASP A 581 -19.25 -3.58 -2.15
C ASP A 581 -19.75 -4.75 -1.32
N ARG A 582 -20.66 -4.51 -0.35
CA ARG A 582 -21.23 -5.57 0.51
C ARG A 582 -22.07 -6.58 -0.26
N ALA A 583 -22.82 -6.13 -1.26
CA ALA A 583 -23.68 -6.99 -2.09
C ALA A 583 -22.93 -7.74 -3.21
N ARG A 584 -21.62 -7.51 -3.38
CA ARG A 584 -20.85 -8.05 -4.52
C ARG A 584 -20.76 -9.58 -4.52
N THR A 585 -20.56 -10.19 -3.35
CA THR A 585 -20.46 -11.65 -3.21
C THR A 585 -21.79 -12.34 -3.55
N GLU A 586 -22.91 -11.76 -3.09
CA GLU A 586 -24.26 -12.25 -3.44
C GLU A 586 -24.53 -12.09 -4.93
N GLN A 587 -24.17 -10.95 -5.54
CA GLN A 587 -24.30 -10.74 -6.98
C GLN A 587 -23.53 -11.80 -7.80
N TYR A 588 -22.31 -12.17 -7.39
CA TYR A 588 -21.55 -13.21 -8.08
C TYR A 588 -22.15 -14.60 -7.91
N ALA A 589 -22.64 -14.95 -6.72
CA ALA A 589 -23.35 -16.21 -6.49
C ALA A 589 -24.62 -16.31 -7.35
N THR A 590 -25.34 -15.20 -7.50
CA THR A 590 -26.51 -15.08 -8.37
C THR A 590 -26.14 -15.20 -9.85
N GLU A 591 -25.04 -14.58 -10.29
CA GLU A 591 -24.57 -14.67 -11.68
C GLU A 591 -24.07 -16.07 -12.05
N ARG A 592 -23.44 -16.77 -11.10
CA ARG A 592 -23.04 -18.17 -11.27
C ARG A 592 -24.26 -19.07 -11.50
N LYS A 593 -25.29 -18.95 -10.67
CA LYS A 593 -26.56 -19.67 -10.86
C LYS A 593 -27.21 -19.34 -12.21
N ARG A 594 -27.16 -18.08 -12.64
CA ARG A 594 -27.64 -17.65 -13.96
C ARG A 594 -26.86 -18.31 -15.10
N THR A 595 -25.55 -18.47 -14.94
CA THR A 595 -24.67 -19.12 -15.94
C THR A 595 -24.90 -20.63 -15.99
N GLU A 596 -25.03 -21.29 -14.84
CA GLU A 596 -25.37 -22.71 -14.75
C GLU A 596 -26.75 -23.00 -15.40
N GLU A 597 -27.78 -22.17 -15.14
CA GLU A 597 -29.06 -22.27 -15.85
C GLU A 597 -28.95 -21.97 -17.35
N ARG A 598 -28.08 -21.03 -17.74
CA ARG A 598 -27.84 -20.74 -19.16
C ARG A 598 -27.23 -21.92 -19.90
N GLU A 599 -26.30 -22.64 -19.28
CA GLU A 599 -25.70 -23.85 -19.86
C GLU A 599 -26.69 -25.01 -19.98
N LEU A 600 -27.69 -25.06 -19.09
CA LEU A 600 -28.78 -26.02 -19.14
C LEU A 600 -29.82 -25.71 -20.24
N VAL A 601 -29.92 -24.45 -20.68
CA VAL A 601 -30.92 -23.99 -21.66
C VAL A 601 -30.27 -23.78 -23.04
N GLY A 602 -30.62 -24.61 -24.01
CA GLY A 602 -29.97 -24.68 -25.34
C GLY A 602 -30.12 -23.46 -26.28
N SER A 603 -30.79 -22.36 -25.88
CA SER A 603 -30.87 -21.14 -26.69
C SER A 603 -30.96 -19.87 -25.83
N LEU A 604 -30.36 -18.77 -26.31
CA LEU A 604 -30.34 -17.47 -25.61
C LEU A 604 -31.74 -16.91 -25.38
N ASP A 605 -32.63 -17.00 -26.37
CA ASP A 605 -33.97 -16.42 -26.26
C ASP A 605 -34.84 -17.18 -25.24
N ALA A 606 -34.74 -18.52 -25.17
CA ALA A 606 -35.44 -19.31 -24.16
C ALA A 606 -34.93 -19.02 -22.74
N TRP A 607 -33.63 -18.73 -22.58
CA TRP A 607 -33.06 -18.34 -21.30
C TRP A 607 -33.55 -16.94 -20.88
N LEU A 608 -33.55 -15.96 -21.80
CA LEU A 608 -34.03 -14.60 -21.52
C LEU A 608 -35.52 -14.57 -21.14
N GLU A 609 -36.37 -15.36 -21.81
CA GLU A 609 -37.79 -15.50 -21.44
C GLU A 609 -37.97 -16.08 -20.03
N GLY A 610 -37.09 -16.99 -19.61
CA GLY A 610 -37.12 -17.61 -18.28
C GLY A 610 -36.54 -16.75 -17.15
N LEU A 611 -35.98 -15.57 -17.43
CA LEU A 611 -35.43 -14.66 -16.42
C LEU A 611 -36.48 -13.78 -15.74
N ASP A 612 -37.63 -13.57 -16.37
CA ASP A 612 -38.69 -12.65 -15.92
C ASP A 612 -38.13 -11.25 -15.60
N MET A 613 -37.57 -10.59 -16.62
CA MET A 613 -36.87 -9.32 -16.41
C MET A 613 -37.85 -8.15 -16.26
N HIS A 614 -37.62 -7.32 -15.25
CA HIS A 614 -38.32 -6.06 -15.03
C HIS A 614 -37.34 -4.88 -15.20
N VAL A 615 -37.69 -3.93 -16.08
CA VAL A 615 -36.94 -2.69 -16.31
C VAL A 615 -37.81 -1.50 -15.95
N VAL A 616 -37.36 -0.74 -14.95
CA VAL A 616 -38.07 0.44 -14.44
C VAL A 616 -37.33 1.70 -14.87
N PHE A 617 -38.05 2.62 -15.49
CA PHE A 617 -37.55 3.96 -15.81
C PHE A 617 -38.12 4.97 -14.81
N ALA A 618 -37.27 5.80 -14.24
CA ALA A 618 -37.69 6.89 -13.34
C ALA A 618 -37.01 8.20 -13.75
N PRO A 619 -37.72 9.35 -13.73
CA PRO A 619 -37.09 10.65 -13.96
C PRO A 619 -35.90 10.85 -13.04
N LEU A 620 -34.83 11.49 -13.54
CA LEU A 620 -33.68 11.84 -12.72
C LEU A 620 -34.10 12.86 -11.64
N ASP A 621 -33.83 12.54 -10.39
CA ASP A 621 -34.21 13.34 -9.22
C ASP A 621 -33.03 13.54 -8.25
N ALA A 622 -33.25 14.27 -7.15
CA ALA A 622 -32.22 14.53 -6.16
C ALA A 622 -31.68 13.26 -5.49
N THR A 623 -32.48 12.20 -5.37
CA THR A 623 -32.09 10.96 -4.70
C THR A 623 -31.21 10.07 -5.58
N SER A 624 -31.44 10.11 -6.89
CA SER A 624 -30.75 9.30 -7.89
C SER A 624 -29.56 10.02 -8.55
N LEU A 625 -29.44 11.34 -8.37
CA LEU A 625 -28.41 12.20 -8.99
C LEU A 625 -26.98 11.71 -8.76
N ALA A 626 -26.61 11.43 -7.50
CA ALA A 626 -25.26 10.99 -7.16
C ALA A 626 -24.91 9.67 -7.86
N ARG A 627 -25.85 8.72 -7.89
CA ARG A 627 -25.66 7.41 -8.53
C ARG A 627 -25.63 7.52 -10.06
N ALA A 628 -26.50 8.32 -10.65
CA ALA A 628 -26.50 8.58 -12.10
C ALA A 628 -25.19 9.23 -12.54
N THR A 629 -24.69 10.20 -11.77
CA THR A 629 -23.38 10.85 -11.99
C THR A 629 -22.25 9.84 -11.90
N GLN A 630 -22.28 8.94 -10.92
CA GLN A 630 -21.30 7.87 -10.81
C GLN A 630 -21.32 6.94 -12.04
N LEU A 631 -22.51 6.54 -12.51
CA LEU A 631 -22.64 5.69 -13.69
C LEU A 631 -22.13 6.38 -14.95
N LEU A 632 -22.53 7.63 -15.16
CA LEU A 632 -22.07 8.45 -16.29
C LEU A 632 -20.54 8.51 -16.34
N ASN A 633 -19.90 8.73 -15.18
CA ASN A 633 -18.46 8.93 -15.10
C ASN A 633 -17.62 7.64 -15.09
N LYS A 634 -18.14 6.54 -14.55
CA LYS A 634 -17.40 5.27 -14.44
C LYS A 634 -17.63 4.29 -15.59
N THR A 635 -18.73 4.44 -16.34
CA THR A 635 -19.09 3.51 -17.41
C THR A 635 -18.39 3.87 -18.72
N ASN A 636 -17.62 2.92 -19.26
CA ASN A 636 -16.87 3.08 -20.49
C ASN A 636 -17.27 2.12 -21.62
N GLN A 637 -17.88 0.97 -21.34
CA GLN A 637 -18.21 -0.04 -22.36
C GLN A 637 -19.51 0.29 -23.11
N MET A 638 -20.61 0.43 -22.39
CA MET A 638 -21.91 0.88 -22.92
C MET A 638 -22.08 2.36 -22.62
N ASN A 639 -21.34 3.21 -23.33
CA ASN A 639 -21.45 4.67 -23.22
C ASN A 639 -21.34 5.31 -24.62
N LEU A 640 -22.44 5.94 -25.07
CA LEU A 640 -22.58 6.49 -26.42
C LEU A 640 -21.73 7.76 -26.63
N ARG A 641 -21.82 8.75 -25.74
CA ARG A 641 -21.22 10.09 -25.93
C ARG A 641 -19.98 10.33 -25.08
N THR A 642 -19.71 9.48 -24.08
CA THR A 642 -18.59 9.60 -23.15
C THR A 642 -18.52 10.93 -22.39
N ARG A 643 -19.67 11.60 -22.22
CA ARG A 643 -19.80 12.81 -21.40
C ARG A 643 -19.38 12.51 -19.96
N ARG A 644 -18.72 13.48 -19.32
CA ARG A 644 -18.29 13.41 -17.93
C ARG A 644 -18.72 14.70 -17.25
N LEU A 645 -19.67 14.58 -16.33
CA LEU A 645 -20.29 15.72 -15.65
C LEU A 645 -20.21 15.50 -14.15
N GLY A 646 -19.93 16.56 -13.39
CA GLY A 646 -20.16 16.55 -11.94
C GLY A 646 -21.65 16.57 -11.60
N GLU A 647 -21.99 16.31 -10.34
CA GLU A 647 -23.40 16.27 -9.89
C GLU A 647 -24.13 17.57 -10.17
N ALA A 648 -23.50 18.71 -9.88
CA ALA A 648 -24.08 20.04 -10.14
C ALA A 648 -24.28 20.31 -11.64
N GLU A 649 -23.38 19.83 -12.50
CA GLU A 649 -23.48 20.01 -13.95
C GLU A 649 -24.58 19.12 -14.53
N LEU A 650 -24.70 17.87 -14.08
CA LEU A 650 -25.77 16.96 -14.51
C LEU A 650 -27.14 17.46 -14.03
N ALA A 651 -27.24 17.98 -12.80
CA ALA A 651 -28.46 18.58 -12.29
C ALA A 651 -28.87 19.81 -13.09
N ALA A 652 -27.93 20.72 -13.37
CA ALA A 652 -28.19 21.89 -14.21
C ALA A 652 -28.61 21.50 -15.63
N TRP A 653 -27.98 20.46 -16.20
CA TRP A 653 -28.33 19.95 -17.52
C TRP A 653 -29.75 19.37 -17.56
N ALA A 654 -30.12 18.57 -16.54
CA ALA A 654 -31.43 17.93 -16.45
C ALA A 654 -32.56 18.93 -16.12
N ALA A 655 -32.24 20.11 -15.60
CA ALA A 655 -33.21 21.17 -15.31
C ALA A 655 -33.63 21.98 -16.56
N ASP A 656 -32.92 21.85 -17.69
CA ASP A 656 -33.30 22.52 -18.93
C ASP A 656 -34.62 21.94 -19.48
N PRO A 657 -35.64 22.77 -19.79
CA PRO A 657 -36.91 22.31 -20.35
C PRO A 657 -36.81 21.54 -21.69
N ASN A 658 -35.72 21.75 -22.44
CA ASN A 658 -35.42 21.06 -23.69
C ASN A 658 -34.63 19.76 -23.47
N HIS A 659 -34.38 19.39 -22.22
CA HIS A 659 -33.72 18.14 -21.87
C HIS A 659 -34.64 17.24 -21.04
N ALA A 660 -34.36 15.94 -21.05
CA ALA A 660 -35.00 15.01 -20.15
C ALA A 660 -34.07 13.84 -19.84
N SER A 661 -34.01 13.43 -18.58
CA SER A 661 -33.14 12.34 -18.11
C SER A 661 -33.92 11.33 -17.30
N TRP A 662 -33.65 10.05 -17.53
CA TRP A 662 -34.21 8.93 -16.80
C TRP A 662 -33.12 7.99 -16.31
N THR A 663 -33.31 7.51 -15.10
CA THR A 663 -32.53 6.41 -14.55
C THR A 663 -33.21 5.10 -14.87
N VAL A 664 -32.40 4.06 -15.10
CA VAL A 664 -32.85 2.73 -15.48
C VAL A 664 -32.49 1.78 -14.36
N SER A 665 -33.49 1.13 -13.77
CA SER A 665 -33.32 0.10 -12.75
C SER A 665 -33.78 -1.25 -13.29
N VAL A 666 -33.06 -2.33 -12.95
CA VAL A 666 -33.30 -3.65 -13.52
C VAL A 666 -33.36 -4.71 -12.42
N SER A 667 -34.34 -5.61 -12.50
CA SER A 667 -34.44 -6.80 -11.64
C SER A 667 -34.86 -8.02 -12.45
N ASP A 668 -34.49 -9.21 -12.00
CA ASP A 668 -34.92 -10.50 -12.56
C ASP A 668 -35.27 -11.49 -11.45
N LYS A 669 -35.72 -12.70 -11.79
CA LYS A 669 -36.12 -13.75 -10.82
C LYS A 669 -35.05 -14.09 -9.79
N PHE A 670 -33.79 -13.81 -10.07
CA PHE A 670 -32.66 -14.13 -9.19
C PHE A 670 -32.21 -12.96 -8.32
N GLY A 671 -32.67 -11.74 -8.60
CA GLY A 671 -32.38 -10.59 -7.74
C GLY A 671 -32.50 -9.23 -8.44
N ASN A 672 -32.35 -8.18 -7.63
CA ASN A 672 -32.40 -6.80 -8.09
C ASN A 672 -30.99 -6.27 -8.40
N ALA A 673 -30.76 -5.84 -9.64
CA ALA A 673 -29.48 -5.25 -10.07
C ALA A 673 -29.36 -3.75 -9.72
N GLY A 674 -30.45 -3.14 -9.24
CA GLY A 674 -30.55 -1.74 -8.84
C GLY A 674 -30.50 -0.78 -10.03
N LEU A 675 -30.13 0.47 -9.75
CA LEU A 675 -29.95 1.51 -10.75
C LEU A 675 -28.69 1.21 -11.57
N THR A 676 -28.91 0.82 -12.83
CA THR A 676 -27.91 0.28 -13.75
C THR A 676 -27.71 1.11 -15.01
N GLY A 677 -28.59 2.06 -15.32
CA GLY A 677 -28.43 2.89 -16.51
C GLY A 677 -28.91 4.34 -16.35
N LEU A 678 -28.51 5.17 -17.32
CA LEU A 678 -28.92 6.55 -17.50
C LEU A 678 -29.23 6.76 -18.99
N LEU A 679 -30.42 7.30 -19.27
CA LEU A 679 -30.87 7.73 -20.58
C LEU A 679 -31.17 9.22 -20.54
N SER A 680 -30.46 10.02 -21.33
CA SER A 680 -30.68 11.46 -21.42
C SER A 680 -30.92 11.88 -22.85
N LEU A 681 -31.95 12.69 -23.05
CA LEU A 681 -32.39 13.23 -24.34
C LEU A 681 -32.35 14.75 -24.35
N SER A 682 -31.90 15.35 -25.44
CA SER A 682 -32.11 16.76 -25.76
C SER A 682 -33.08 16.93 -26.94
N PHE A 683 -33.79 18.05 -27.01
CA PHE A 683 -34.80 18.30 -28.03
C PHE A 683 -34.56 19.65 -28.71
N ASP A 684 -34.60 19.69 -30.05
CA ASP A 684 -34.54 20.94 -30.83
C ASP A 684 -35.88 21.33 -31.49
N GLY A 685 -36.96 20.62 -31.10
CA GLY A 685 -38.32 20.79 -31.62
C GLY A 685 -38.66 19.82 -32.74
N GLU A 686 -37.76 19.57 -33.70
CA GLU A 686 -37.98 18.59 -34.77
C GLU A 686 -37.29 17.25 -34.50
N ARG A 687 -36.25 17.22 -33.66
CA ARG A 687 -35.41 16.04 -33.42
C ARG A 687 -35.15 15.81 -31.95
N ALA A 688 -34.92 14.54 -31.60
CA ALA A 688 -34.42 14.13 -30.30
C ALA A 688 -32.95 13.64 -30.38
N PHE A 689 -32.12 14.31 -29.60
CA PHE A 689 -30.75 14.08 -29.16
C PHE A 689 -30.54 12.91 -28.21
N VAL A 690 -30.07 11.71 -28.59
CA VAL A 690 -29.59 10.75 -27.58
C VAL A 690 -28.24 11.22 -27.06
N GLU A 691 -28.27 11.86 -25.89
CA GLU A 691 -27.14 12.55 -25.27
C GLU A 691 -26.39 11.67 -24.30
N ASP A 692 -27.11 10.89 -23.48
CA ASP A 692 -26.49 9.88 -22.63
C ASP A 692 -27.23 8.57 -22.83
N PHE A 693 -26.50 7.54 -23.25
CA PHE A 693 -26.96 6.15 -23.29
C PHE A 693 -25.91 5.36 -22.54
N VAL A 694 -26.14 5.18 -21.25
CA VAL A 694 -25.18 4.60 -20.31
C VAL A 694 -25.79 3.39 -19.67
N LEU A 695 -25.12 2.24 -19.76
CA LEU A 695 -25.58 1.00 -19.15
C LEU A 695 -24.43 0.26 -18.45
N SER A 696 -24.70 -0.22 -17.24
CA SER A 696 -23.77 -1.04 -16.49
C SER A 696 -23.56 -2.39 -17.19
N CYS A 697 -22.32 -2.88 -17.19
CA CYS A 697 -21.97 -4.21 -17.72
C CYS A 697 -22.73 -5.37 -17.04
N ARG A 698 -23.34 -5.14 -15.87
CA ARG A 698 -24.11 -6.15 -15.12
C ARG A 698 -25.40 -6.59 -15.78
N VAL A 699 -25.96 -5.77 -16.66
CA VAL A 699 -27.24 -6.04 -17.35
C VAL A 699 -27.09 -6.02 -18.87
N MET A 700 -25.84 -5.91 -19.34
CA MET A 700 -25.51 -5.88 -20.76
C MET A 700 -25.78 -7.23 -21.42
N GLY A 701 -26.32 -7.23 -22.63
CA GLY A 701 -26.68 -8.42 -23.40
C GLY A 701 -27.97 -9.09 -22.94
N ARG A 702 -28.75 -8.44 -22.07
CA ARG A 702 -30.02 -8.98 -21.55
C ARG A 702 -31.25 -8.39 -22.23
N ARG A 703 -31.09 -7.64 -23.32
CA ARG A 703 -32.15 -6.87 -23.99
C ARG A 703 -32.57 -5.59 -23.26
N VAL A 704 -31.77 -5.12 -22.30
CA VAL A 704 -32.02 -3.84 -21.62
C VAL A 704 -31.66 -2.67 -22.55
N GLU A 705 -30.64 -2.86 -23.38
CA GLU A 705 -30.21 -1.90 -24.40
C GLU A 705 -31.30 -1.62 -25.42
N GLU A 706 -31.91 -2.68 -25.97
CA GLU A 706 -33.06 -2.58 -26.87
C GLU A 706 -34.24 -1.88 -26.17
N THR A 707 -34.48 -2.21 -24.89
CA THR A 707 -35.50 -1.54 -24.07
C THR A 707 -35.22 -0.04 -23.89
N MET A 708 -33.96 0.36 -23.71
CA MET A 708 -33.56 1.78 -23.64
C MET A 708 -33.71 2.49 -24.99
N VAL A 709 -33.43 1.83 -26.11
CA VAL A 709 -33.70 2.37 -27.45
C VAL A 709 -35.20 2.58 -27.64
N TRP A 710 -36.01 1.58 -27.27
CA TRP A 710 -37.47 1.70 -27.28
C TRP A 710 -37.94 2.90 -26.44
N ALA A 711 -37.40 3.07 -25.23
CA ALA A 711 -37.73 4.20 -24.36
C ALA A 711 -37.40 5.55 -25.02
N ALA A 712 -36.19 5.68 -25.60
CA ALA A 712 -35.79 6.90 -26.30
C ALA A 712 -36.73 7.26 -27.46
N LEU A 713 -37.13 6.25 -28.25
CA LEU A 713 -38.08 6.41 -29.35
C LEU A 713 -39.48 6.76 -28.85
N ASN A 714 -39.96 6.10 -27.79
CA ASN A 714 -41.27 6.36 -27.20
C ASN A 714 -41.36 7.80 -26.65
N LEU A 715 -40.31 8.27 -25.98
CA LEU A 715 -40.19 9.64 -25.48
C LEU A 715 -40.14 10.67 -26.61
N GLY A 716 -39.39 10.38 -27.68
CA GLY A 716 -39.40 11.19 -28.89
C GLY A 716 -40.80 11.33 -29.49
N ARG A 717 -41.56 10.23 -29.57
CA ARG A 717 -42.94 10.22 -30.07
C ARG A 717 -43.88 11.03 -29.18
N GLN A 718 -43.76 10.95 -27.86
CA GLN A 718 -44.53 11.77 -26.92
C GLN A 718 -44.27 13.27 -27.10
N ARG A 719 -43.04 13.65 -27.49
CA ARG A 719 -42.64 15.02 -27.80
C ARG A 719 -42.85 15.41 -29.28
N LEU A 720 -43.48 14.55 -30.09
CA LEU A 720 -43.81 14.77 -31.51
C LEU A 720 -42.60 15.11 -32.41
N VAL A 721 -41.41 14.57 -32.09
CA VAL A 721 -40.24 14.75 -32.96
C VAL A 721 -40.37 13.93 -34.24
N ARG A 722 -39.73 14.38 -35.33
CA ARG A 722 -39.68 13.66 -36.61
C ARG A 722 -38.56 12.62 -36.67
N GLU A 723 -37.47 12.85 -35.96
CA GLU A 723 -36.26 12.03 -36.03
C GLU A 723 -35.63 11.89 -34.64
N VAL A 724 -35.11 10.70 -34.33
CA VAL A 724 -34.25 10.45 -33.17
C VAL A 724 -32.83 10.18 -33.68
N VAL A 725 -31.86 10.89 -33.11
CA VAL A 725 -30.48 10.89 -33.55
C VAL A 725 -29.59 10.46 -32.39
N ALA A 726 -28.76 9.44 -32.59
CA ALA A 726 -27.75 9.00 -31.64
C ALA A 726 -26.37 9.14 -32.26
N THR A 727 -25.49 9.94 -31.66
CA THR A 727 -24.12 10.13 -32.19
C THR A 727 -23.13 9.43 -31.27
N LEU A 728 -22.37 8.49 -31.79
CA LEU A 728 -21.39 7.74 -31.02
C LEU A 728 -20.02 8.44 -31.07
N VAL A 729 -19.37 8.61 -29.92
CA VAL A 729 -17.97 9.06 -29.85
C VAL A 729 -17.07 7.84 -29.69
N PRO A 730 -16.31 7.42 -30.72
CA PRO A 730 -15.55 6.17 -30.66
C PRO A 730 -14.39 6.24 -29.67
N THR A 731 -14.22 5.20 -28.88
CA THR A 731 -13.06 4.99 -27.99
C THR A 731 -12.64 3.52 -28.03
N PRO A 732 -11.41 3.18 -27.64
CA PRO A 732 -11.00 1.77 -27.51
C PRO A 732 -11.87 0.96 -26.54
N LYS A 733 -12.58 1.61 -25.61
CA LYS A 733 -13.34 0.95 -24.54
C LYS A 733 -14.83 0.76 -24.85
N ASN A 734 -15.44 1.60 -25.69
CA ASN A 734 -16.88 1.53 -26.01
C ASN A 734 -17.21 0.75 -27.31
N VAL A 735 -16.31 -0.14 -27.74
CA VAL A 735 -16.54 -1.09 -28.83
C VAL A 735 -17.85 -1.90 -28.65
N PRO A 736 -18.22 -2.35 -27.43
CA PRO A 736 -19.52 -3.02 -27.22
C PRO A 736 -20.71 -2.13 -27.58
N CYS A 737 -20.70 -0.85 -27.17
CA CYS A 737 -21.74 0.11 -27.51
C CYS A 737 -21.87 0.30 -29.02
N HIS A 738 -20.73 0.47 -29.70
CA HIS A 738 -20.71 0.65 -31.16
C HIS A 738 -21.25 -0.57 -31.89
N THR A 739 -20.86 -1.76 -31.45
CA THR A 739 -21.34 -3.03 -32.00
C THR A 739 -22.86 -3.15 -31.81
N PHE A 740 -23.37 -2.85 -30.62
CA PHE A 740 -24.82 -2.84 -30.36
C PHE A 740 -25.56 -1.89 -31.30
N TRP A 741 -25.16 -0.62 -31.38
CA TRP A 741 -25.85 0.37 -32.22
C TRP A 741 -25.85 0.00 -33.71
N LYS A 742 -24.79 -0.65 -34.22
CA LYS A 742 -24.75 -1.19 -35.59
C LYS A 742 -25.74 -2.33 -35.84
N THR A 743 -26.19 -3.03 -34.80
CA THR A 743 -27.23 -4.07 -34.92
C THR A 743 -28.65 -3.53 -34.83
N THR A 744 -28.81 -2.26 -34.42
CA THR A 744 -30.12 -1.60 -34.41
C THR A 744 -30.57 -1.28 -35.84
N PRO A 745 -31.88 -1.12 -36.07
CA PRO A 745 -32.40 -0.79 -37.39
C PRO A 745 -32.22 0.70 -37.77
N PHE A 746 -31.48 1.49 -36.98
CA PHE A 746 -31.16 2.89 -37.29
C PHE A 746 -30.30 2.99 -38.55
N ALA A 747 -30.55 4.00 -39.38
CA ALA A 747 -29.68 4.32 -40.50
C ALA A 747 -28.34 4.85 -39.96
N TYR A 748 -27.25 4.17 -40.28
CA TYR A 748 -25.90 4.49 -39.78
C TYR A 748 -25.08 5.24 -40.82
N ASP A 749 -24.55 6.40 -40.45
CA ASP A 749 -23.54 7.14 -41.21
C ASP A 749 -22.15 6.93 -40.58
N GLU A 750 -21.24 6.34 -41.37
CA GLU A 750 -19.89 6.03 -40.92
C GLU A 750 -19.01 7.28 -40.76
N ARG A 751 -19.34 8.40 -41.39
CA ARG A 751 -18.48 9.60 -41.42
C ARG A 751 -18.48 10.35 -40.10
N ASP A 752 -19.62 10.43 -39.44
CA ASP A 752 -19.83 11.14 -38.18
C ASP A 752 -20.22 10.19 -37.03
N HIS A 753 -20.28 8.89 -37.30
CA HIS A 753 -20.73 7.86 -36.36
C HIS A 753 -22.14 8.11 -35.81
N THR A 754 -23.03 8.66 -36.66
CA THR A 754 -24.40 8.99 -36.29
C THR A 754 -25.39 7.92 -36.76
N PHE A 755 -26.33 7.59 -35.88
CA PHE A 755 -27.46 6.69 -36.09
C PHE A 755 -28.75 7.51 -36.14
N ARG A 756 -29.57 7.32 -37.16
CA ARG A 756 -30.81 8.07 -37.38
C ARG A 756 -32.02 7.15 -37.48
N TRP A 757 -33.11 7.52 -36.81
CA TRP A 757 -34.38 6.83 -36.88
C TRP A 757 -35.52 7.82 -37.11
N LEU A 758 -36.37 7.54 -38.09
CA LEU A 758 -37.59 8.32 -38.31
C LEU A 758 -38.65 7.90 -37.30
N ALA A 759 -39.28 8.86 -36.64
CA ALA A 759 -40.17 8.61 -35.51
C ALA A 759 -41.46 7.82 -35.86
N ASP A 760 -41.75 7.64 -37.15
CA ASP A 760 -42.83 6.80 -37.68
C ASP A 760 -42.47 5.30 -37.72
N GLY A 761 -41.19 4.95 -37.60
CA GLY A 761 -40.72 3.57 -37.55
C GLY A 761 -41.21 2.83 -36.30
N GLN A 762 -41.67 1.59 -36.48
CA GLN A 762 -42.05 0.72 -35.36
C GLN A 762 -40.80 0.07 -34.74
N TYR A 763 -40.60 0.30 -33.45
CA TYR A 763 -39.64 -0.41 -32.61
C TYR A 763 -40.40 -0.99 -31.43
N THR A 764 -40.30 -2.28 -31.20
CA THR A 764 -41.05 -2.99 -30.15
C THR A 764 -40.16 -3.30 -28.96
N VAL A 765 -40.71 -3.20 -27.75
CA VAL A 765 -40.05 -3.71 -26.55
C VAL A 765 -39.75 -5.22 -26.71
N PRO A 766 -38.57 -5.70 -26.28
CA PRO A 766 -38.27 -7.14 -26.27
C PRO A 766 -39.31 -7.92 -25.48
N ARG A 767 -39.77 -9.07 -26.01
CA ARG A 767 -40.84 -9.88 -25.38
C ARG A 767 -40.49 -10.40 -23.99
N CYS A 768 -39.21 -10.59 -23.71
CA CYS A 768 -38.69 -11.09 -22.44
C CYS A 768 -38.53 -10.01 -21.36
N VAL A 769 -39.01 -8.78 -21.59
CA VAL A 769 -38.84 -7.65 -20.68
C VAL A 769 -40.18 -7.00 -20.32
N HIS A 770 -40.45 -6.92 -19.02
CA HIS A 770 -41.54 -6.14 -18.44
C HIS A 770 -41.06 -4.72 -18.15
N VAL A 771 -41.70 -3.71 -18.73
CA VAL A 771 -41.29 -2.30 -18.59
C VAL A 771 -42.32 -1.53 -17.76
N SER A 772 -41.85 -0.64 -16.88
CA SER A 772 -42.71 0.28 -16.13
C SER A 772 -42.06 1.66 -15.93
N GLY A 773 -42.87 2.67 -15.57
CA GLY A 773 -42.39 4.01 -15.17
C GLY A 773 -42.24 5.05 -16.30
N LEU A 774 -42.47 4.68 -17.56
CA LEU A 774 -42.54 5.61 -18.71
C LEU A 774 -43.96 6.13 -19.00
N GLU A 775 -44.96 5.66 -18.25
CA GLU A 775 -46.37 6.02 -18.39
C GLU A 775 -46.74 7.11 -17.37
N SER A 776 -46.52 8.38 -17.72
CA SER A 776 -47.12 9.55 -17.04
C SER A 776 -46.73 10.86 -17.73
N ALA A 777 -47.31 11.11 -18.91
CA ALA A 777 -47.32 12.46 -19.50
C ALA A 777 -48.47 12.73 -20.50
N GLY A 778 -49.44 11.83 -20.71
CA GLY A 778 -50.33 11.94 -21.88
C GLY A 778 -51.80 11.51 -21.78
N GLU A 779 -52.31 11.06 -20.61
CA GLU A 779 -53.69 10.55 -20.52
C GLU A 779 -54.57 11.22 -19.44
N GLU A 780 -54.50 12.56 -19.29
CA GLU A 780 -55.53 13.32 -18.56
C GLU A 780 -56.44 14.19 -19.47
N GLY A 781 -56.38 13.99 -20.80
CA GLY A 781 -57.02 14.89 -21.78
C GLY A 781 -58.15 14.32 -22.62
N ARG A 782 -58.65 13.10 -22.40
CA ARG A 782 -59.72 12.50 -23.21
C ARG A 782 -60.74 11.67 -22.41
N HIS A 783 -61.46 12.34 -21.52
CA HIS A 783 -62.87 12.04 -21.31
C HIS A 783 -63.64 13.35 -21.44
N VAL A 784 -64.22 13.56 -22.61
CA VAL A 784 -65.19 14.63 -22.87
C VAL A 784 -66.52 14.22 -22.22
N ALA A 785 -67.23 15.22 -21.74
CA ALA A 785 -68.68 15.27 -21.83
C ALA A 785 -69.21 14.95 -23.24
#